data_AF-A0A9K3LHY4-F1
#
_entry.id   AF-A0A9K3LHY4-F1
#
_cell.length_a   1.000
_cell.length_b   1.000
_cell.length_c   1.000
_cell.angle_alpha   90.00
_cell.angle_beta   90.00
_cell.angle_gamma   90.00
#
_symmetry.space_group_name_H-M   'P 1'
#
loop_
_entity.id
_entity.type
_entity.pdbx_description
1 polymer ?
#
loop_
_entity_poly.entity_id
_entity_poly.type
_entity_poly.pdbx_seq_one_letter_code
_entity_poly.pdbx_strand_id
1 'polypeptide(L)'
;MATSSPPQQLPSKNPSIRGNEKQIGGEPTEENHPMINSSSSSSSSKHEKPSSSKKKEFASPSEPSIILSKLISTLFHSTLHTFLFVTFFSLAAVFCIKTFHDDYFVPMVHRARRTDLDLQDEVTYYPRKCNILDLTATRKEASQLYVQTPAMSDKDNIISEMASDAVDKIMTHGAIMISDLLQQDTVDALRQYVVRTNGQVKGTSAQFPMSQGRSRVSFGIEAADDPAVVQALKQIHDHPLFGNIIQELLGDKNPALSEITAITASFGAAPQAWHPDVKPDGNALMYGRTYSHSYSLFIPLQNTTRDMGPTDLCPGTHFCADDDLSDLCEVYKIGLHEIRPKEDHRQKFWKSGDGVLLNQQVWHRGGEHEDEDAPERVVFIVSFLARPTDPRQLSRGTYFHQKWLNWGATWQDMADSAISMARPWNILRCLHLWKPSDREWGYDLLTASALRIANQQKGCEPHELTIFVEEVMRKFGLPEFLDGTVDDEMDEAWTIYFRETIHNYLTFLQAVNIVVHGTFAIILLLSAIILHFTKRQSFLTTVGKGTKRLLLTHGLVIALTLFTLRKVQSTKWATGITSGKSWMRPFPSIEDTARQESDVMVASGMTTLPRRFDVLVGSRLNTRSIGAYQRWLDYHPGNRIFDEYIHTYGGKRFREIWRGESFPKSLAENVVETGLNMLKTHRSGRFLDQDYRSGDWREMNSLESKEYIQMRLFVGPRNTLLGVLKQEVDYMVDEYRHGWQRNYKSMSWYSQLYLTQLSRRLFTAWPRRIREKKNVTKETVDKFQRFRIPKPPKHLSASIRDDKGIRDFLMGRSYPAFHFGEEVEYMEPDERFQLFGGTVTEVSKYGGGYDVAFYGDHVSKMSSIKHNLDRKLVITRGPMAEGAKVMAKVDGSYYPGRIFFISADGSADVEFDDGDYVENIPYWEFYFQ
;
A
#
# COMPACT_ATOMS: atom_id res chain seq x y z
N MET A 1 3.82 -14.90 46.42
CA MET A 1 4.59 -15.92 47.15
C MET A 1 6.06 -15.67 46.88
N ALA A 2 6.83 -15.44 47.94
CA ALA A 2 8.22 -15.03 47.89
C ALA A 2 9.15 -16.23 48.07
N THR A 3 10.22 -16.32 47.28
CA THR A 3 11.47 -17.00 47.66
C THR A 3 12.65 -16.34 46.95
N SER A 4 13.48 -15.69 47.77
CA SER A 4 14.78 -15.11 47.47
C SER A 4 15.88 -16.19 47.44
N SER A 5 16.86 -16.06 46.55
CA SER A 5 18.16 -16.76 46.64
C SER A 5 19.30 -15.85 46.12
N PRO A 6 20.51 -15.93 46.71
CA PRO A 6 21.53 -14.88 46.65
C PRO A 6 22.52 -15.03 45.47
N PRO A 7 23.31 -13.98 45.13
CA PRO A 7 24.21 -14.00 43.98
C PRO A 7 25.55 -14.68 44.29
N GLN A 8 25.99 -15.56 43.39
CA GLN A 8 27.33 -16.16 43.40
C GLN A 8 28.36 -15.23 42.74
N GLN A 9 29.53 -15.13 43.38
CA GLN A 9 30.72 -14.40 42.91
C GLN A 9 31.40 -15.11 41.73
N LEU A 10 31.82 -14.34 40.73
CA LEU A 10 32.68 -14.80 39.62
C LEU A 10 34.16 -14.42 39.89
N PRO A 11 35.15 -15.29 39.59
CA PRO A 11 36.55 -14.97 39.72
C PRO A 11 37.13 -14.34 38.44
N SER A 12 37.93 -13.29 38.62
CA SER A 12 38.77 -12.66 37.61
C SER A 12 39.98 -13.53 37.26
N LYS A 13 40.19 -13.87 35.98
CA LYS A 13 41.52 -14.23 35.45
C LYS A 13 41.70 -13.80 33.99
N ASN A 14 42.62 -12.86 33.77
CA ASN A 14 43.33 -12.66 32.50
C ASN A 14 44.21 -13.89 32.19
N PRO A 15 44.51 -14.13 30.91
CA PRO A 15 45.92 -14.09 30.55
C PRO A 15 46.21 -13.39 29.22
N SER A 16 47.34 -12.67 29.24
CA SER A 16 48.08 -12.16 28.10
C SER A 16 48.70 -13.29 27.26
N ILE A 17 48.67 -13.20 25.93
CA ILE A 17 49.61 -13.93 25.06
C ILE A 17 50.08 -13.03 23.92
N ARG A 18 51.42 -12.92 23.82
CA ARG A 18 52.24 -12.32 22.76
C ARG A 18 52.50 -13.32 21.62
N GLY A 19 52.82 -12.77 20.44
CA GLY A 19 53.62 -13.41 19.37
C GLY A 19 52.78 -13.74 18.13
N ASN A 20 53.24 -13.63 16.89
CA ASN A 20 54.53 -13.23 16.30
C ASN A 20 54.22 -12.85 14.85
N GLU A 21 54.75 -11.72 14.37
CA GLU A 21 54.78 -11.40 12.94
C GLU A 21 55.84 -12.26 12.23
N LYS A 22 55.47 -12.85 11.08
CA LYS A 22 56.42 -13.33 10.08
C LYS A 22 55.93 -12.91 8.69
N GLN A 23 56.75 -12.06 8.07
CA GLN A 23 56.75 -11.73 6.64
C GLN A 23 56.99 -12.99 5.79
N ILE A 24 56.25 -13.12 4.69
CA ILE A 24 56.76 -13.68 3.41
C ILE A 24 56.04 -12.92 2.28
N GLY A 25 56.81 -12.41 1.32
CA GLY A 25 56.34 -11.66 0.15
C GLY A 25 56.02 -12.52 -1.07
N GLY A 26 55.56 -11.86 -2.13
CA GLY A 26 55.34 -12.44 -3.46
C GLY A 26 54.60 -11.47 -4.39
N GLU A 27 55.35 -10.70 -5.16
CA GLU A 27 54.97 -10.00 -6.40
C GLU A 27 54.47 -11.02 -7.47
N PRO A 28 53.73 -10.63 -8.55
CA PRO A 28 54.38 -9.94 -9.67
C PRO A 28 53.54 -9.03 -10.62
N THR A 29 54.31 -8.17 -11.32
CA THR A 29 54.25 -7.76 -12.75
C THR A 29 53.17 -6.82 -13.31
N GLU A 30 53.65 -5.63 -13.69
CA GLU A 30 53.12 -4.72 -14.72
C GLU A 30 53.56 -5.12 -16.14
N GLU A 31 52.72 -4.85 -17.15
CA GLU A 31 53.14 -4.58 -18.53
C GLU A 31 52.16 -3.62 -19.27
N ASN A 32 52.58 -2.36 -19.36
CA ASN A 32 52.68 -1.44 -20.51
C ASN A 32 51.69 -1.35 -21.70
N HIS A 33 51.27 -0.07 -21.93
CA HIS A 33 51.24 0.74 -23.19
C HIS A 33 50.05 0.66 -24.20
N PRO A 34 49.84 1.67 -25.09
CA PRO A 34 49.99 3.14 -24.96
C PRO A 34 48.93 4.02 -25.74
N MET A 35 49.14 5.36 -25.66
CA MET A 35 49.03 6.38 -26.74
C MET A 35 47.69 7.13 -27.04
N ILE A 36 47.65 8.47 -26.85
CA ILE A 36 47.83 9.54 -27.87
C ILE A 36 47.40 10.95 -27.38
N ASN A 37 48.21 11.92 -27.83
CA ASN A 37 48.20 13.39 -27.71
C ASN A 37 46.90 14.13 -28.09
N SER A 38 46.70 15.32 -27.51
CA SER A 38 46.63 16.56 -28.32
C SER A 38 46.81 17.84 -27.49
N SER A 39 47.61 18.73 -28.07
CA SER A 39 48.06 20.08 -27.71
C SER A 39 46.97 21.15 -27.60
N SER A 40 47.19 22.18 -26.77
CA SER A 40 47.55 23.54 -27.25
C SER A 40 47.60 24.56 -26.10
N SER A 41 48.78 25.17 -25.96
CA SER A 41 49.10 26.30 -25.10
C SER A 41 48.91 27.61 -25.86
N SER A 42 48.27 28.60 -25.23
CA SER A 42 48.41 30.01 -25.63
C SER A 42 48.95 30.83 -24.46
N SER A 43 50.07 31.46 -24.76
CA SER A 43 50.86 32.38 -23.95
C SER A 43 50.19 33.74 -23.81
N SER A 44 50.26 34.35 -22.62
CA SER A 44 50.35 35.80 -22.54
C SER A 44 51.30 36.23 -21.42
N SER A 45 51.99 37.32 -21.72
CA SER A 45 53.30 37.74 -21.27
C SER A 45 53.29 38.45 -19.91
N LYS A 46 54.24 38.08 -19.05
CA LYS A 46 54.66 38.90 -17.91
C LYS A 46 55.78 39.84 -18.36
N HIS A 47 55.52 41.13 -18.28
CA HIS A 47 56.52 42.18 -18.41
C HIS A 47 57.35 42.30 -17.13
N GLU A 48 58.67 42.20 -17.27
CA GLU A 48 59.67 42.64 -16.30
C GLU A 48 60.06 44.11 -16.50
N LYS A 49 60.32 44.79 -15.37
CA LYS A 49 61.31 45.86 -15.07
C LYS A 49 60.69 46.98 -14.20
N PRO A 50 61.48 47.77 -13.44
CA PRO A 50 62.83 47.54 -12.91
C PRO A 50 62.92 47.74 -11.39
N SER A 51 64.03 47.25 -10.83
CA SER A 51 64.51 47.52 -9.48
C SER A 51 64.68 49.02 -9.21
N SER A 52 64.02 49.54 -8.18
CA SER A 52 64.37 50.82 -7.55
C SER A 52 64.77 50.57 -6.09
N SER A 53 65.91 51.15 -5.74
CA SER A 53 66.57 51.13 -4.43
C SER A 53 65.66 51.64 -3.31
N LYS A 54 65.36 50.79 -2.33
CA LYS A 54 64.73 51.23 -1.07
C LYS A 54 65.77 51.84 -0.14
N LYS A 55 65.61 53.14 0.14
CA LYS A 55 66.14 53.82 1.32
C LYS A 55 65.64 53.12 2.59
N LYS A 56 66.54 52.95 3.56
CA LYS A 56 66.22 52.63 4.96
C LYS A 56 65.44 53.81 5.55
N GLU A 57 64.13 53.66 5.71
CA GLU A 57 63.33 54.49 6.61
C GLU A 57 63.29 53.87 8.00
N PHE A 58 63.48 54.73 9.00
CA PHE A 58 63.47 54.42 10.41
C PHE A 58 62.13 53.78 10.83
N ALA A 59 62.23 52.70 11.62
CA ALA A 59 61.09 52.03 12.22
C ALA A 59 60.28 53.00 13.08
N SER A 60 59.03 53.26 12.68
CA SER A 60 58.04 53.93 13.52
C SER A 60 57.50 52.94 14.58
N PRO A 61 56.99 53.43 15.72
CA PRO A 61 56.61 52.59 16.84
C PRO A 61 55.41 51.68 16.49
N SER A 62 55.67 50.39 16.41
CA SER A 62 54.75 49.24 16.59
C SER A 62 53.26 49.46 16.23
N GLU A 63 52.86 48.94 15.07
CA GLU A 63 51.47 48.72 14.60
C GLU A 63 50.66 47.53 15.21
N PRO A 64 51.12 46.66 16.14
CA PRO A 64 50.37 45.46 16.50
C PRO A 64 49.04 45.74 17.24
N SER A 65 48.88 46.93 17.85
CA SER A 65 47.64 47.31 18.55
C SER A 65 46.46 47.55 17.59
N ILE A 66 46.71 48.07 16.39
CA ILE A 66 45.67 48.36 15.38
C ILE A 66 45.18 47.06 14.75
N ILE A 67 46.09 46.12 14.48
CA ILE A 67 45.76 44.81 13.92
C ILE A 67 44.95 43.99 14.92
N LEU A 68 45.38 43.94 16.19
CA LEU A 68 44.66 43.21 17.24
C LEU A 68 43.27 43.79 17.49
N SER A 69 43.12 45.13 17.50
CA SER A 69 41.82 45.79 17.65
C SER A 69 40.86 45.46 16.48
N LYS A 70 41.35 45.46 15.23
CA LYS A 70 40.54 45.09 14.06
C LYS A 70 40.15 43.61 14.08
N LEU A 71 41.06 42.74 14.50
CA LEU A 71 40.81 41.31 14.62
C LEU A 71 39.74 41.01 15.67
N ILE A 72 39.86 41.58 16.87
CA ILE A 72 38.89 41.40 17.97
C ILE A 72 37.51 41.94 17.56
N SER A 73 37.44 43.13 16.96
CA SER A 73 36.17 43.69 16.48
C SER A 73 35.52 42.81 15.40
N THR A 74 36.32 42.26 14.48
CA THR A 74 35.82 41.37 13.43
C THR A 74 35.32 40.05 14.01
N LEU A 75 36.09 39.41 14.90
CA LEU A 75 35.70 38.18 15.60
C LEU A 75 34.43 38.38 16.42
N PHE A 76 34.33 39.48 17.18
CA PHE A 76 33.16 39.80 17.98
C PHE A 76 31.90 39.95 17.11
N HIS A 77 31.98 40.74 16.04
CA HIS A 77 30.84 40.91 15.13
C HIS A 77 30.49 39.60 14.40
N SER A 78 31.48 38.82 13.95
CA SER A 78 31.21 37.54 13.29
C SER A 78 30.56 36.53 14.23
N THR A 79 31.01 36.44 15.48
CA THR A 79 30.44 35.53 16.49
C THR A 79 28.99 35.89 16.79
N LEU A 80 28.72 37.18 17.02
CA LEU A 80 27.39 37.67 17.33
C LEU A 80 26.41 37.50 16.14
N HIS A 81 26.87 37.76 14.92
CA HIS A 81 26.07 37.50 13.71
C HIS A 81 25.85 36.00 13.48
N THR A 82 26.84 35.15 13.78
CA THR A 82 26.68 33.69 13.67
C THR A 82 25.63 33.20 14.66
N PHE A 83 25.64 33.70 15.89
CA PHE A 83 24.64 33.35 16.89
C PHE A 83 23.22 33.75 16.46
N LEU A 84 23.03 35.00 16.00
CA LEU A 84 21.76 35.45 15.40
C LEU A 84 21.31 34.59 14.23
N PHE A 85 22.23 34.26 13.34
CA PHE A 85 21.93 33.41 12.19
C PHE A 85 21.48 32.02 12.63
N VAL A 86 22.17 31.39 13.58
CA VAL A 86 21.82 30.06 14.10
C VAL A 86 20.46 30.08 14.80
N THR A 87 20.18 31.06 15.66
CA THR A 87 18.88 31.15 16.35
C THR A 87 17.74 31.41 15.36
N PHE A 88 17.95 32.28 14.37
CA PHE A 88 16.93 32.59 13.37
C PHE A 88 16.72 31.45 12.37
N PHE A 89 17.80 30.77 11.96
CA PHE A 89 17.73 29.56 11.15
C PHE A 89 16.98 28.45 11.89
N SER A 90 17.24 28.26 13.18
CA SER A 90 16.51 27.28 14.01
C SER A 90 15.01 27.62 14.08
N LEU A 91 14.66 28.89 14.26
CA LEU A 91 13.27 29.34 14.23
C LEU A 91 12.60 29.05 12.88
N ALA A 92 13.29 29.35 11.77
CA ALA A 92 12.79 29.08 10.44
C ALA A 92 12.66 27.56 10.15
N ALA A 93 13.58 26.75 10.66
CA ALA A 93 13.52 25.30 10.55
C ALA A 93 12.32 24.72 11.32
N VAL A 94 12.08 25.16 12.56
CA VAL A 94 10.89 24.74 13.33
C VAL A 94 9.60 25.21 12.66
N PHE A 95 9.58 26.41 12.07
CA PHE A 95 8.44 26.86 11.27
C PHE A 95 8.17 25.97 10.05
N CYS A 96 9.22 25.54 9.33
CA CYS A 96 9.09 24.54 8.27
C CYS A 96 8.53 23.21 8.80
N ILE A 97 9.04 22.72 9.94
CA ILE A 97 8.57 21.48 10.56
C ILE A 97 7.09 21.59 10.94
N LYS A 98 6.67 22.70 11.54
CA LYS A 98 5.26 22.97 11.86
C LYS A 98 4.39 22.95 10.61
N THR A 99 4.80 23.66 9.56
CA THR A 99 4.06 23.71 8.30
C THR A 99 3.93 22.31 7.69
N PHE A 100 5.03 21.55 7.73
CA PHE A 100 5.05 20.19 7.21
C PHE A 100 4.17 19.23 8.03
N HIS A 101 4.23 19.35 9.36
CA HIS A 101 3.41 18.57 10.28
C HIS A 101 1.92 18.84 10.04
N ASP A 102 1.51 20.10 10.05
CA ASP A 102 0.09 20.48 9.98
C ASP A 102 -0.49 20.29 8.57
N ASP A 103 0.25 20.64 7.51
CA ASP A 103 -0.27 20.60 6.14
C ASP A 103 -0.18 19.22 5.50
N TYR A 104 0.70 18.33 6.00
CA TYR A 104 0.94 17.02 5.37
C TYR A 104 0.83 15.85 6.34
N PHE A 105 1.60 15.84 7.44
CA PHE A 105 1.65 14.69 8.35
C PHE A 105 0.30 14.42 9.03
N VAL A 106 -0.32 15.45 9.60
CA VAL A 106 -1.64 15.37 10.25
C VAL A 106 -2.72 14.86 9.26
N PRO A 107 -2.88 15.45 8.05
CA PRO A 107 -3.78 14.90 7.04
C PRO A 107 -3.48 13.46 6.64
N MET A 108 -2.19 13.06 6.57
CA MET A 108 -1.82 11.67 6.30
C MET A 108 -2.28 10.74 7.41
N VAL A 109 -2.01 11.08 8.68
CA VAL A 109 -2.45 10.29 9.84
C VAL A 109 -3.96 10.16 9.86
N HIS A 110 -4.71 11.27 9.72
CA HIS A 110 -6.18 11.21 9.73
C HIS A 110 -6.76 10.35 8.61
N ARG A 111 -6.16 10.35 7.41
CA ARG A 111 -6.66 9.52 6.30
C ARG A 111 -6.23 8.07 6.41
N ALA A 112 -5.04 7.83 6.92
CA ALA A 112 -4.54 6.50 7.19
C ALA A 112 -5.30 5.83 8.32
N ARG A 113 -5.84 6.63 9.26
CA ARG A 113 -6.64 6.14 10.38
C ARG A 113 -7.88 5.42 9.87
N ARG A 114 -8.27 4.39 10.61
CA ARG A 114 -9.47 3.60 10.39
C ARG A 114 -10.20 3.51 11.72
N THR A 115 -11.29 4.25 11.84
CA THR A 115 -12.24 4.09 12.95
C THR A 115 -13.07 2.82 12.75
N ASP A 116 -13.82 2.39 13.76
CA ASP A 116 -14.74 1.25 13.61
C ASP A 116 -15.83 1.53 12.56
N LEU A 117 -16.28 2.79 12.46
CA LEU A 117 -17.17 3.24 11.39
C LEU A 117 -16.50 3.08 10.02
N ASP A 118 -15.22 3.44 9.90
CA ASP A 118 -14.49 3.27 8.64
C ASP A 118 -14.32 1.79 8.27
N LEU A 119 -14.14 0.92 9.27
CA LEU A 119 -14.09 -0.53 9.04
C LEU A 119 -15.41 -1.04 8.48
N GLN A 120 -16.55 -0.58 9.03
CA GLN A 120 -17.88 -0.93 8.55
C GLN A 120 -18.12 -0.44 7.11
N ASP A 121 -17.76 0.80 6.80
CA ASP A 121 -17.86 1.38 5.46
C ASP A 121 -16.94 0.72 4.42
N GLU A 122 -15.89 0.04 4.88
CA GLU A 122 -14.89 -0.57 4.02
C GLU A 122 -15.00 -2.11 3.97
N VAL A 123 -16.01 -2.71 4.60
CA VAL A 123 -16.28 -4.15 4.46
C VAL A 123 -16.59 -4.46 2.99
N THR A 124 -15.86 -5.38 2.39
CA THR A 124 -16.07 -5.80 0.97
C THR A 124 -17.18 -6.82 0.84
N TYR A 125 -17.88 -7.10 1.94
CA TYR A 125 -18.82 -8.19 2.09
C TYR A 125 -18.25 -9.54 1.63
N TYR A 126 -16.93 -9.74 1.76
CA TYR A 126 -16.26 -11.04 1.59
C TYR A 126 -15.87 -11.70 2.94
N PRO A 127 -16.77 -11.87 3.94
CA PRO A 127 -16.46 -12.59 5.18
C PRO A 127 -16.57 -14.11 4.94
N ARG A 128 -15.81 -14.64 3.98
CA ARG A 128 -15.83 -16.07 3.70
C ARG A 128 -15.13 -16.82 4.84
N LYS A 129 -15.93 -17.62 5.55
CA LYS A 129 -15.41 -18.58 6.50
C LYS A 129 -14.81 -19.79 5.80
N CYS A 130 -13.56 -20.08 6.12
CA CYS A 130 -12.81 -21.19 5.59
C CYS A 130 -13.08 -22.48 6.36
N ASN A 131 -13.01 -23.58 5.64
CA ASN A 131 -13.09 -24.94 6.14
C ASN A 131 -12.07 -25.83 5.41
N ILE A 132 -12.09 -27.13 5.70
CA ILE A 132 -11.17 -28.12 5.12
C ILE A 132 -11.07 -28.06 3.60
N LEU A 133 -12.17 -27.75 2.91
CA LEU A 133 -12.17 -27.75 1.46
C LEU A 133 -11.38 -26.55 0.90
N ASP A 134 -11.16 -25.50 1.70
CA ASP A 134 -10.44 -24.28 1.29
C ASP A 134 -8.92 -24.45 1.38
N LEU A 135 -8.46 -25.49 2.07
CA LEU A 135 -7.06 -25.88 2.10
C LEU A 135 -6.64 -26.39 0.72
N THR A 136 -5.54 -25.83 0.20
CA THR A 136 -5.13 -26.09 -1.19
C THR A 136 -4.03 -27.13 -1.33
N ALA A 137 -3.45 -27.58 -0.22
CA ALA A 137 -2.50 -28.69 -0.22
C ALA A 137 -2.60 -29.45 1.10
N THR A 138 -2.51 -30.77 1.01
CA THR A 138 -2.32 -31.66 2.16
C THR A 138 -0.85 -31.96 2.39
N ARG A 139 -0.52 -32.58 3.53
CA ARG A 139 0.84 -33.08 3.82
C ARG A 139 1.40 -34.02 2.74
N LYS A 140 0.54 -34.76 2.03
CA LYS A 140 0.95 -35.64 0.91
C LYS A 140 1.28 -34.86 -0.36
N GLU A 141 0.73 -33.65 -0.48
CA GLU A 141 0.87 -32.75 -1.62
C GLU A 141 1.84 -31.60 -1.32
N ALA A 142 2.55 -31.64 -0.19
CA ALA A 142 3.47 -30.59 0.24
C ALA A 142 4.51 -30.21 -0.84
N SER A 143 4.90 -31.15 -1.70
CA SER A 143 5.81 -30.90 -2.83
C SER A 143 5.26 -29.98 -3.91
N GLN A 144 3.95 -29.72 -3.94
CA GLN A 144 3.36 -28.73 -4.86
C GLN A 144 3.81 -27.30 -4.54
N LEU A 145 4.20 -27.04 -3.28
CA LEU A 145 4.72 -25.75 -2.83
C LEU A 145 6.20 -25.56 -3.21
N TYR A 146 6.89 -26.60 -3.70
CA TYR A 146 8.31 -26.54 -4.01
C TYR A 146 8.57 -26.01 -5.42
N VAL A 147 9.55 -25.12 -5.53
CA VAL A 147 10.02 -24.48 -6.76
C VAL A 147 11.53 -24.69 -6.83
N GLN A 148 11.95 -25.56 -7.75
CA GLN A 148 13.36 -25.84 -8.00
C GLN A 148 14.01 -24.67 -8.74
N THR A 149 15.20 -24.28 -8.31
CA THR A 149 16.01 -23.28 -9.00
C THR A 149 16.49 -23.83 -10.34
N PRO A 150 16.33 -23.07 -11.44
CA PRO A 150 16.80 -23.49 -12.75
C PRO A 150 18.31 -23.66 -12.78
N ALA A 151 18.81 -24.48 -13.70
CA ALA A 151 20.25 -24.56 -13.93
C ALA A 151 20.72 -23.25 -14.58
N MET A 152 21.97 -22.83 -14.30
CA MET A 152 22.54 -21.61 -14.92
C MET A 152 22.54 -21.64 -16.46
N SER A 153 22.40 -22.81 -17.09
CA SER A 153 22.31 -22.98 -18.54
C SER A 153 20.92 -22.71 -19.14
N ASP A 154 19.90 -22.51 -18.30
CA ASP A 154 18.53 -22.34 -18.77
C ASP A 154 18.33 -20.98 -19.43
N LYS A 155 17.48 -20.93 -20.47
CA LYS A 155 17.21 -19.71 -21.24
C LYS A 155 16.25 -18.79 -20.48
N ASP A 156 16.37 -17.48 -20.68
CA ASP A 156 15.50 -16.45 -20.07
C ASP A 156 13.99 -16.75 -20.18
N ASN A 157 13.54 -17.30 -21.32
CA ASN A 157 12.13 -17.66 -21.51
C ASN A 157 11.66 -18.76 -20.55
N ILE A 158 12.52 -19.73 -20.24
CA ILE A 158 12.22 -20.83 -19.30
C ILE A 158 12.12 -20.25 -17.88
N ILE A 159 13.05 -19.37 -17.51
CA ILE A 159 13.04 -18.68 -16.21
C ILE A 159 11.73 -17.88 -16.04
N SER A 160 11.30 -17.17 -17.08
CA SER A 160 10.04 -16.41 -17.05
C SER A 160 8.81 -17.32 -16.89
N GLU A 161 8.79 -18.48 -17.54
CA GLU A 161 7.69 -19.46 -17.40
C GLU A 161 7.67 -20.08 -16.01
N MET A 162 8.84 -20.44 -15.47
CA MET A 162 8.97 -20.95 -14.10
C MET A 162 8.56 -19.90 -13.05
N ALA A 163 8.89 -18.62 -13.27
CA ALA A 163 8.48 -17.55 -12.38
C ALA A 163 6.96 -17.38 -12.40
N SER A 164 6.34 -17.42 -13.58
CA SER A 164 4.88 -17.39 -13.72
C SER A 164 4.21 -18.58 -13.02
N ASP A 165 4.75 -19.80 -13.16
CA ASP A 165 4.25 -20.99 -12.44
C ASP A 165 4.37 -20.83 -10.92
N ALA A 166 5.51 -20.31 -10.45
CA ALA A 166 5.72 -20.03 -9.03
C ALA A 166 4.75 -18.97 -8.48
N VAL A 167 4.46 -17.92 -9.28
CA VAL A 167 3.42 -16.92 -8.97
C VAL A 167 2.05 -17.58 -8.87
N ASP A 168 1.70 -18.47 -9.80
CA ASP A 168 0.42 -19.19 -9.75
C ASP A 168 0.32 -20.11 -8.53
N LYS A 169 1.43 -20.77 -8.15
CA LYS A 169 1.52 -21.60 -6.94
C LYS A 169 1.33 -20.80 -5.67
N ILE A 170 2.03 -19.67 -5.48
CA ILE A 170 1.86 -18.85 -4.27
C ILE A 170 0.48 -18.19 -4.24
N MET A 171 -0.08 -17.78 -5.38
CA MET A 171 -1.46 -17.29 -5.42
C MET A 171 -2.46 -18.39 -5.04
N THR A 172 -2.17 -19.66 -5.33
CA THR A 172 -3.00 -20.81 -4.94
C THR A 172 -2.82 -21.22 -3.47
N HIS A 173 -1.58 -21.28 -2.99
CA HIS A 173 -1.24 -21.89 -1.70
C HIS A 173 -0.95 -20.87 -0.59
N GLY A 174 -0.71 -19.62 -0.93
CA GLY A 174 -0.28 -18.58 0.00
C GLY A 174 1.20 -18.68 0.37
N ALA A 175 1.90 -19.73 -0.10
CA ALA A 175 3.29 -19.99 0.20
C ALA A 175 3.97 -20.81 -0.91
N ILE A 176 5.26 -20.58 -1.14
CA ILE A 176 6.15 -21.43 -1.95
C ILE A 176 7.53 -21.54 -1.31
N MET A 177 8.21 -22.66 -1.53
CA MET A 177 9.61 -22.88 -1.17
C MET A 177 10.48 -22.81 -2.42
N ILE A 178 11.51 -21.98 -2.39
CA ILE A 178 12.48 -21.75 -3.47
C ILE A 178 13.83 -22.27 -2.98
N SER A 179 14.43 -23.20 -3.72
CA SER A 179 15.71 -23.80 -3.35
C SER A 179 16.90 -22.84 -3.52
N ASP A 180 17.98 -23.06 -2.77
CA ASP A 180 19.31 -22.50 -3.05
C ASP A 180 19.36 -20.96 -3.23
N LEU A 181 18.59 -20.20 -2.42
CA LEU A 181 18.63 -18.73 -2.45
C LEU A 181 19.95 -18.18 -1.92
N LEU A 182 20.50 -18.83 -0.88
CA LEU A 182 21.78 -18.47 -0.29
C LEU A 182 22.79 -19.60 -0.44
N GLN A 183 24.02 -19.23 -0.75
CA GLN A 183 25.17 -20.13 -0.74
C GLN A 183 25.54 -20.48 0.70
N GLN A 184 26.11 -21.67 0.90
CA GLN A 184 26.37 -22.21 2.24
C GLN A 184 27.34 -21.32 3.05
N ASP A 185 28.35 -20.72 2.42
CA ASP A 185 29.28 -19.79 3.05
C ASP A 185 28.57 -18.53 3.57
N THR A 186 27.65 -17.96 2.78
CA THR A 186 26.80 -16.85 3.21
C THR A 186 25.90 -17.25 4.37
N VAL A 187 25.31 -18.45 4.31
CA VAL A 187 24.46 -18.97 5.39
C VAL A 187 25.23 -19.10 6.69
N ASP A 188 26.42 -19.70 6.65
CA ASP A 188 27.25 -19.91 7.83
C ASP A 188 27.70 -18.57 8.44
N ALA A 189 28.14 -17.62 7.60
CA ALA A 189 28.55 -16.29 8.05
C ALA A 189 27.38 -15.49 8.64
N LEU A 190 26.21 -15.52 7.99
CA LEU A 190 25.01 -14.83 8.45
C LEU A 190 24.50 -15.44 9.76
N ARG A 191 24.54 -16.77 9.91
CA ARG A 191 24.20 -17.44 11.17
C ARG A 191 25.09 -16.98 12.31
N GLN A 192 26.41 -16.92 12.09
CA GLN A 192 27.36 -16.45 13.10
C GLN A 192 27.07 -15.00 13.53
N TYR A 193 26.77 -14.12 12.57
CA TYR A 193 26.33 -12.76 12.85
C TYR A 193 25.06 -12.72 13.72
N VAL A 194 24.01 -13.48 13.35
CA VAL A 194 22.74 -13.47 14.07
C VAL A 194 22.90 -14.03 15.49
N VAL A 195 23.55 -15.18 15.66
CA VAL A 195 23.78 -15.80 16.99
C VAL A 195 24.59 -14.88 17.90
N ARG A 196 25.63 -14.22 17.36
CA ARG A 196 26.40 -13.21 18.11
C ARG A 196 25.50 -12.05 18.54
N THR A 197 24.62 -11.59 17.67
CA THR A 197 23.72 -10.46 17.93
C THR A 197 22.60 -10.83 18.92
N ASN A 198 22.11 -12.08 18.92
CA ASN A 198 21.16 -12.57 19.92
C ASN A 198 21.67 -12.33 21.35
N GLY A 199 22.95 -12.63 21.62
CA GLY A 199 23.56 -12.41 22.93
C GLY A 199 23.65 -10.94 23.34
N GLN A 200 23.64 -10.01 22.38
CA GLN A 200 23.68 -8.57 22.61
C GLN A 200 22.29 -7.96 22.80
N VAL A 201 21.29 -8.51 22.10
CA VAL A 201 19.94 -7.94 22.05
C VAL A 201 19.02 -8.52 23.11
N LYS A 202 19.24 -9.76 23.55
CA LYS A 202 18.38 -10.45 24.53
C LYS A 202 18.24 -9.63 25.81
N GLY A 203 17.00 -9.30 26.18
CA GLY A 203 16.67 -8.51 27.37
C GLY A 203 16.85 -7.00 27.22
N THR A 204 17.14 -6.50 26.02
CA THR A 204 17.25 -5.06 25.72
C THR A 204 16.01 -4.54 24.99
N SER A 205 15.85 -3.22 24.87
CA SER A 205 14.79 -2.60 24.07
C SER A 205 14.91 -2.85 22.56
N ALA A 206 16.05 -3.36 22.08
CA ALA A 206 16.21 -3.78 20.69
C ALA A 206 15.56 -5.13 20.39
N GLN A 207 15.19 -5.91 21.41
CA GLN A 207 14.49 -7.18 21.25
C GLN A 207 13.02 -6.92 20.96
N PHE A 208 12.52 -7.44 19.84
CA PHE A 208 11.09 -7.43 19.57
C PHE A 208 10.37 -8.41 20.51
N PRO A 209 9.28 -7.99 21.19
CA PRO A 209 8.55 -8.89 22.05
C PRO A 209 7.80 -9.91 21.21
N MET A 210 8.11 -11.18 21.42
CA MET A 210 7.43 -12.33 20.81
C MET A 210 6.43 -12.91 21.82
N SER A 211 5.27 -13.37 21.35
CA SER A 211 4.14 -13.79 22.19
C SER A 211 4.42 -14.98 23.12
N GLN A 212 5.51 -15.75 22.93
CA GLN A 212 5.75 -16.99 23.66
C GLN A 212 7.18 -17.22 24.17
N GLY A 213 7.61 -16.41 25.14
CA GLY A 213 8.57 -16.85 26.15
C GLY A 213 10.05 -16.48 25.94
N ARG A 214 10.86 -16.83 26.95
CA ARG A 214 12.28 -16.46 27.10
C ARG A 214 13.25 -17.20 26.14
N SER A 215 12.74 -18.19 25.42
CA SER A 215 13.49 -19.04 24.48
C SER A 215 13.37 -18.59 23.02
N ARG A 216 12.82 -17.38 22.78
CA ARG A 216 12.79 -16.76 21.45
C ARG A 216 13.43 -15.37 21.49
N VAL A 217 14.21 -15.07 20.46
CA VAL A 217 14.81 -13.75 20.25
C VAL A 217 14.46 -13.29 18.84
N SER A 218 13.99 -12.04 18.71
CA SER A 218 13.69 -11.41 17.42
C SER A 218 14.20 -9.98 17.42
N PHE A 219 14.76 -9.51 16.32
CA PHE A 219 15.26 -8.15 16.17
C PHE A 219 15.41 -7.74 14.69
N GLY A 220 15.44 -6.43 14.43
CA GLY A 220 15.66 -5.85 13.11
C GLY A 220 17.14 -5.70 12.78
N ILE A 221 17.50 -5.83 11.50
CA ILE A 221 18.87 -5.79 10.98
C ILE A 221 19.00 -4.61 10.01
N GLU A 222 20.06 -3.78 10.09
CA GLU A 222 20.34 -2.79 9.03
C GLU A 222 20.99 -3.52 7.86
N ALA A 223 20.64 -3.15 6.64
CA ALA A 223 21.15 -3.83 5.44
C ALA A 223 22.68 -3.80 5.28
N ALA A 224 23.34 -2.85 5.95
CA ALA A 224 24.78 -2.67 5.94
C ALA A 224 25.43 -2.92 7.33
N ASP A 225 24.72 -3.56 8.27
CA ASP A 225 25.24 -3.84 9.63
C ASP A 225 26.46 -4.79 9.59
N ASP A 226 26.49 -5.76 8.68
CA ASP A 226 27.53 -6.79 8.59
C ASP A 226 27.73 -7.26 7.13
N PRO A 227 28.97 -7.58 6.70
CA PRO A 227 29.24 -8.11 5.37
C PRO A 227 28.40 -9.34 5.00
N ALA A 228 28.07 -10.21 5.97
CA ALA A 228 27.23 -11.38 5.73
C ALA A 228 25.80 -11.00 5.34
N VAL A 229 25.26 -9.92 5.94
CA VAL A 229 23.93 -9.37 5.59
C VAL A 229 23.97 -8.79 4.18
N VAL A 230 25.01 -8.03 3.84
CA VAL A 230 25.21 -7.48 2.50
C VAL A 230 25.25 -8.59 1.45
N GLN A 231 26.04 -9.63 1.70
CA GLN A 231 26.18 -10.77 0.80
C GLN A 231 24.85 -11.52 0.64
N ALA A 232 24.11 -11.73 1.72
CA ALA A 232 22.80 -12.38 1.68
C ALA A 232 21.78 -11.58 0.85
N LEU A 233 21.67 -10.27 1.07
CA LEU A 233 20.78 -9.41 0.29
C LEU A 233 21.16 -9.39 -1.20
N LYS A 234 22.46 -9.39 -1.50
CA LYS A 234 22.96 -9.48 -2.86
C LYS A 234 22.60 -10.83 -3.52
N GLN A 235 22.76 -11.95 -2.81
CA GLN A 235 22.41 -13.27 -3.34
C GLN A 235 20.90 -13.42 -3.57
N ILE A 236 20.06 -12.88 -2.67
CA ILE A 236 18.61 -12.81 -2.87
C ILE A 236 18.27 -11.97 -4.12
N HIS A 237 18.91 -10.80 -4.27
CA HIS A 237 18.71 -9.93 -5.43
C HIS A 237 19.12 -10.59 -6.75
N ASP A 238 20.29 -11.24 -6.75
CA ASP A 238 20.89 -11.84 -7.95
C ASP A 238 20.33 -13.24 -8.25
N HIS A 239 19.42 -13.78 -7.41
CA HIS A 239 18.85 -15.10 -7.63
C HIS A 239 18.03 -15.13 -8.93
N PRO A 240 18.29 -16.08 -9.86
CA PRO A 240 17.79 -16.05 -11.23
C PRO A 240 16.26 -16.04 -11.33
N LEU A 241 15.58 -16.67 -10.36
CA LEU A 241 14.12 -16.81 -10.37
C LEU A 241 13.41 -15.79 -9.46
N PHE A 242 14.03 -15.44 -8.33
CA PHE A 242 13.31 -14.78 -7.23
C PHE A 242 12.90 -13.35 -7.59
N GLY A 243 13.78 -12.60 -8.26
CA GLY A 243 13.47 -11.26 -8.74
C GLY A 243 12.24 -11.21 -9.66
N ASN A 244 12.10 -12.17 -10.58
CA ASN A 244 10.94 -12.24 -11.46
C ASN A 244 9.66 -12.57 -10.69
N ILE A 245 9.72 -13.52 -9.75
CA ILE A 245 8.58 -13.89 -8.89
C ILE A 245 8.10 -12.66 -8.11
N ILE A 246 8.98 -11.99 -7.37
CA ILE A 246 8.56 -10.91 -6.46
C ILE A 246 8.09 -9.67 -7.22
N GLN A 247 8.70 -9.36 -8.37
CA GLN A 247 8.28 -8.25 -9.22
C GLN A 247 6.91 -8.51 -9.85
N GLU A 248 6.63 -9.74 -10.28
CA GLU A 248 5.31 -10.10 -10.82
C GLU A 248 4.24 -10.11 -9.71
N LEU A 249 4.55 -10.68 -8.53
CA LEU A 249 3.63 -10.70 -7.40
C LEU A 249 3.18 -9.29 -6.98
N LEU A 250 4.11 -8.35 -6.93
CA LEU A 250 3.86 -6.99 -6.47
C LEU A 250 3.48 -6.03 -7.60
N GLY A 251 3.65 -6.42 -8.87
CA GLY A 251 3.34 -5.56 -10.01
C GLY A 251 4.29 -4.38 -10.15
N ASP A 252 5.46 -4.48 -9.52
CA ASP A 252 6.45 -3.44 -9.43
C ASP A 252 7.80 -4.02 -9.80
N LYS A 253 8.52 -3.35 -10.71
CA LYS A 253 9.87 -3.76 -11.11
C LYS A 253 10.92 -3.52 -10.04
N ASN A 254 10.58 -2.70 -9.05
CA ASN A 254 11.49 -2.33 -7.98
C ASN A 254 10.74 -2.27 -6.64
N PRO A 255 10.25 -3.42 -6.14
CA PRO A 255 9.52 -3.49 -4.88
C PRO A 255 10.23 -2.76 -3.73
N ALA A 256 9.45 -2.17 -2.84
CA ALA A 256 9.97 -1.59 -1.61
C ALA A 256 10.42 -2.68 -0.64
N LEU A 257 11.54 -2.44 0.02
CA LEU A 257 12.03 -3.30 1.11
C LEU A 257 11.40 -2.81 2.42
N SER A 258 10.64 -3.68 3.07
CA SER A 258 9.80 -3.34 4.22
C SER A 258 10.19 -4.03 5.52
N GLU A 259 11.10 -5.00 5.47
CA GLU A 259 11.59 -5.69 6.65
C GLU A 259 12.93 -6.36 6.36
N ILE A 260 13.83 -6.34 7.36
CA ILE A 260 14.99 -7.21 7.46
C ILE A 260 15.11 -7.60 8.93
N THR A 261 14.81 -8.85 9.25
CA THR A 261 14.76 -9.33 10.63
C THR A 261 15.40 -10.71 10.76
N ALA A 262 15.68 -11.10 12.00
CA ALA A 262 16.01 -12.48 12.32
C ALA A 262 15.20 -12.94 13.53
N ILE A 263 14.74 -14.18 13.48
CA ILE A 263 14.07 -14.86 14.58
C ILE A 263 14.87 -16.09 14.95
N THR A 264 15.19 -16.23 16.23
CA THR A 264 15.87 -17.40 16.79
C THR A 264 14.97 -18.08 17.81
N ALA A 265 14.83 -19.40 17.69
CA ALA A 265 14.20 -20.26 18.68
C ALA A 265 15.24 -21.22 19.25
N SER A 266 15.44 -21.18 20.57
CA SER A 266 16.31 -22.10 21.30
C SER A 266 15.50 -23.28 21.84
N PHE A 267 16.17 -24.33 22.31
CA PHE A 267 15.54 -25.45 23.02
C PHE A 267 14.53 -24.97 24.11
N GLY A 268 13.40 -25.64 24.18
CA GLY A 268 12.28 -25.29 25.07
C GLY A 268 11.43 -24.12 24.58
N ALA A 269 11.63 -23.64 23.36
CA ALA A 269 10.72 -22.67 22.75
C ALA A 269 9.38 -23.35 22.41
N ALA A 270 8.30 -22.92 23.07
CA ALA A 270 6.93 -23.36 22.80
C ALA A 270 6.45 -23.02 21.37
N PRO A 271 5.44 -23.74 20.83
CA PRO A 271 4.88 -23.44 19.52
C PRO A 271 4.12 -22.10 19.57
N GLN A 272 4.40 -21.19 18.63
CA GLN A 272 3.64 -19.94 18.54
C GLN A 272 2.15 -20.21 18.29
N ALA A 273 1.29 -19.28 18.70
CA ALA A 273 -0.10 -19.29 18.25
C ALA A 273 -0.15 -19.23 16.72
N TRP A 274 -1.16 -19.85 16.12
CA TRP A 274 -1.43 -19.66 14.71
C TRP A 274 -1.80 -18.22 14.42
N HIS A 275 -1.18 -17.62 13.41
CA HIS A 275 -1.46 -16.24 13.03
C HIS A 275 -1.12 -15.99 11.55
N PRO A 276 -1.77 -15.02 10.92
CA PRO A 276 -1.20 -14.28 9.80
C PRO A 276 -0.28 -13.15 10.31
N ASP A 277 0.61 -12.64 9.45
CA ASP A 277 1.46 -11.46 9.72
C ASP A 277 0.71 -10.12 9.53
N VAL A 278 -0.62 -10.20 9.37
CA VAL A 278 -1.51 -9.04 9.32
C VAL A 278 -2.46 -9.06 10.51
N LYS A 279 -2.74 -7.90 11.10
CA LYS A 279 -3.87 -7.74 12.03
C LYS A 279 -5.20 -8.14 11.33
N PRO A 280 -6.21 -8.61 12.07
CA PRO A 280 -7.52 -8.94 11.51
C PRO A 280 -8.13 -7.78 10.70
N ASP A 281 -8.05 -6.57 11.25
CA ASP A 281 -8.49 -5.33 10.60
C ASP A 281 -7.68 -4.94 9.33
N GLY A 282 -6.54 -5.59 9.08
CA GLY A 282 -5.70 -5.45 7.89
C GLY A 282 -5.93 -6.53 6.84
N ASN A 283 -6.90 -7.42 7.04
CA ASN A 283 -7.20 -8.49 6.10
C ASN A 283 -7.61 -7.92 4.73
N ALA A 284 -6.93 -8.37 3.68
CA ALA A 284 -7.04 -7.77 2.35
C ALA A 284 -8.37 -8.08 1.67
N LEU A 285 -9.02 -9.12 2.18
CA LEU A 285 -10.22 -9.71 1.65
C LEU A 285 -11.42 -9.14 2.35
N MET A 286 -11.39 -9.13 3.68
CA MET A 286 -12.49 -8.61 4.49
C MET A 286 -12.74 -7.12 4.23
N TYR A 287 -11.67 -6.35 4.04
CA TYR A 287 -11.75 -4.92 3.85
C TYR A 287 -11.32 -4.46 2.46
N GLY A 288 -11.83 -3.31 2.01
CA GLY A 288 -11.57 -2.79 0.67
C GLY A 288 -10.22 -2.10 0.55
N ARG A 289 -9.72 -1.58 1.69
CA ARG A 289 -8.51 -0.75 1.78
C ARG A 289 -7.25 -1.62 1.77
N THR A 290 -6.93 -2.21 0.62
CA THR A 290 -6.02 -3.35 0.57
C THR A 290 -5.14 -3.37 -0.68
N TYR A 291 -4.41 -2.27 -0.90
CA TYR A 291 -3.55 -2.11 -2.08
C TYR A 291 -2.05 -2.32 -1.81
N SER A 292 -1.67 -2.64 -0.58
CA SER A 292 -0.28 -2.95 -0.23
C SER A 292 -0.18 -4.37 0.32
N HIS A 293 -0.03 -5.33 -0.59
CA HIS A 293 0.32 -6.71 -0.23
C HIS A 293 1.81 -6.79 0.02
N SER A 294 2.19 -7.49 1.09
CA SER A 294 3.54 -7.85 1.41
C SER A 294 3.74 -9.34 1.33
N TYR A 295 4.96 -9.69 0.95
CA TYR A 295 5.41 -11.06 0.91
C TYR A 295 6.71 -11.16 1.69
N SER A 296 6.74 -12.08 2.64
CA SER A 296 7.85 -12.27 3.56
C SER A 296 8.64 -13.52 3.16
N LEU A 297 9.94 -13.35 2.93
CA LEU A 297 10.85 -14.43 2.57
C LEU A 297 11.58 -14.93 3.81
N PHE A 298 11.30 -16.16 4.23
CA PHE A 298 11.88 -16.81 5.38
C PHE A 298 13.01 -17.76 4.93
N ILE A 299 14.21 -17.63 5.47
CA ILE A 299 15.37 -18.46 5.10
C ILE A 299 15.99 -19.05 6.37
N PRO A 300 16.06 -20.39 6.53
CA PRO A 300 16.68 -21.00 7.67
C PRO A 300 18.20 -20.93 7.50
N LEU A 301 18.92 -20.61 8.56
CA LEU A 301 20.38 -20.51 8.51
C LEU A 301 21.08 -21.80 8.95
N GLN A 302 20.33 -22.89 9.02
CA GLN A 302 20.75 -24.23 9.40
C GLN A 302 19.69 -25.22 8.90
N ASN A 303 20.09 -26.47 8.62
CA ASN A 303 19.13 -27.53 8.36
C ASN A 303 18.19 -27.66 9.57
N THR A 304 16.90 -27.45 9.35
CA THR A 304 15.91 -27.47 10.42
C THR A 304 15.12 -28.77 10.34
N THR A 305 15.35 -29.67 11.29
CA THR A 305 14.64 -30.94 11.42
C THR A 305 13.23 -30.73 11.95
N ARG A 306 12.44 -31.80 12.08
CA ARG A 306 11.13 -31.76 12.72
C ARG A 306 11.22 -31.31 14.18
N ASP A 307 12.20 -31.82 14.92
CA ASP A 307 12.32 -31.66 16.38
C ASP A 307 12.93 -30.30 16.77
N MET A 308 13.60 -29.62 15.82
CA MET A 308 13.96 -28.20 15.93
C MET A 308 12.76 -27.25 15.75
N GLY A 309 11.58 -27.78 15.43
CA GLY A 309 10.34 -27.04 15.31
C GLY A 309 10.28 -26.12 14.11
N PRO A 310 10.27 -26.61 12.86
CA PRO A 310 10.21 -25.77 11.68
C PRO A 310 8.92 -24.94 11.68
N THR A 311 8.83 -23.93 10.82
CA THR A 311 7.56 -23.20 10.66
C THR A 311 6.50 -24.18 10.14
N ASP A 312 5.31 -24.11 10.70
CA ASP A 312 4.12 -24.81 10.21
C ASP A 312 3.32 -23.85 9.31
N LEU A 313 2.78 -24.35 8.20
CA LEU A 313 1.94 -23.61 7.26
C LEU A 313 0.54 -24.23 7.18
N CYS A 314 -0.43 -23.38 6.86
CA CYS A 314 -1.82 -23.76 6.56
C CYS A 314 -2.17 -23.28 5.13
N PRO A 315 -1.84 -24.06 4.08
CA PRO A 315 -1.94 -23.59 2.69
C PRO A 315 -3.36 -23.24 2.25
N GLY A 316 -3.51 -22.12 1.55
CA GLY A 316 -4.81 -21.61 1.06
C GLY A 316 -5.50 -20.64 2.02
N THR A 317 -4.99 -20.47 3.25
CA THR A 317 -5.64 -19.60 4.25
C THR A 317 -5.51 -18.11 4.01
N HIS A 318 -4.64 -17.68 3.10
CA HIS A 318 -4.60 -16.29 2.63
C HIS A 318 -5.87 -15.89 1.85
N PHE A 319 -6.78 -16.84 1.57
CA PHE A 319 -8.13 -16.59 1.04
C PHE A 319 -9.21 -16.42 2.12
N CYS A 320 -8.84 -16.51 3.39
CA CYS A 320 -9.79 -16.54 4.50
C CYS A 320 -9.90 -15.18 5.16
N ALA A 321 -11.13 -14.84 5.55
CA ALA A 321 -11.44 -13.67 6.36
C ALA A 321 -11.70 -14.03 7.84
N ASP A 322 -11.50 -15.30 8.23
CA ASP A 322 -11.72 -15.75 9.60
C ASP A 322 -10.71 -15.17 10.58
N ASP A 323 -11.22 -14.85 11.77
CA ASP A 323 -10.41 -14.39 12.90
C ASP A 323 -9.73 -15.56 13.64
N ASP A 324 -10.19 -16.80 13.45
CA ASP A 324 -9.59 -17.99 14.06
C ASP A 324 -9.67 -19.23 13.14
N LEU A 325 -8.51 -19.73 12.72
CA LEU A 325 -8.35 -20.98 11.98
C LEU A 325 -7.47 -21.99 12.74
N SER A 326 -7.24 -21.79 14.03
CA SER A 326 -6.26 -22.57 14.81
C SER A 326 -6.54 -24.07 14.76
N ASP A 327 -7.79 -24.49 14.99
CA ASP A 327 -8.17 -25.90 14.97
C ASP A 327 -8.03 -26.53 13.59
N LEU A 328 -8.46 -25.80 12.54
CA LEU A 328 -8.32 -26.25 11.16
C LEU A 328 -6.85 -26.42 10.80
N CYS A 329 -6.04 -25.42 11.11
CA CYS A 329 -4.62 -25.41 10.79
C CYS A 329 -3.83 -26.43 11.61
N GLU A 330 -4.21 -26.70 12.86
CA GLU A 330 -3.56 -27.73 13.67
C GLU A 330 -3.68 -29.12 13.03
N VAL A 331 -4.86 -29.46 12.52
CA VAL A 331 -5.14 -30.77 11.92
C VAL A 331 -4.45 -30.94 10.56
N TYR A 332 -4.39 -29.88 9.76
CA TYR A 332 -3.93 -29.94 8.37
C TYR A 332 -2.60 -29.24 8.09
N LYS A 333 -1.85 -28.87 9.13
CA LYS A 333 -0.55 -28.20 8.99
C LYS A 333 0.44 -28.98 8.12
N ILE A 334 1.22 -28.21 7.37
CA ILE A 334 2.41 -28.69 6.67
C ILE A 334 3.64 -28.04 7.32
N GLY A 335 4.52 -28.84 7.90
CA GLY A 335 5.80 -28.33 8.37
C GLY A 335 6.73 -28.05 7.19
N LEU A 336 7.49 -26.96 7.22
CA LEU A 336 8.39 -26.59 6.10
C LEU A 336 9.41 -27.68 5.74
N HIS A 337 9.82 -28.49 6.72
CA HIS A 337 10.69 -29.66 6.51
C HIS A 337 10.11 -30.75 5.59
N GLU A 338 8.83 -30.64 5.20
CA GLU A 338 8.12 -31.64 4.41
C GLU A 338 7.89 -31.27 2.96
N ILE A 339 8.12 -30.01 2.59
CA ILE A 339 7.83 -29.47 1.26
C ILE A 339 8.82 -30.01 0.22
N ARG A 340 10.10 -30.11 0.57
CA ARG A 340 11.12 -30.55 -0.38
C ARG A 340 10.84 -31.99 -0.87
N PRO A 341 10.86 -32.23 -2.20
CA PRO A 341 10.70 -33.57 -2.75
C PRO A 341 11.77 -34.54 -2.20
N LYS A 342 11.39 -35.81 -2.03
CA LYS A 342 12.27 -36.84 -1.48
C LYS A 342 13.38 -37.20 -2.48
N GLU A 343 14.59 -36.69 -2.27
CA GLU A 343 15.80 -37.23 -2.93
C GLU A 343 16.45 -38.34 -2.08
N ASP A 344 16.35 -38.26 -0.75
CA ASP A 344 16.80 -39.28 0.20
C ASP A 344 15.73 -39.55 1.27
N HIS A 345 15.32 -40.81 1.43
CA HIS A 345 14.22 -41.22 2.31
C HIS A 345 14.49 -41.06 3.80
N ARG A 346 15.73 -40.74 4.20
CA ARG A 346 16.16 -40.90 5.59
C ARG A 346 16.09 -39.65 6.44
N GLN A 347 16.05 -38.44 5.88
CA GLN A 347 15.96 -37.21 6.66
C GLN A 347 15.14 -36.11 5.94
N LYS A 348 13.96 -35.80 6.49
CA LYS A 348 13.16 -34.63 6.10
C LYS A 348 13.60 -33.42 6.92
N PHE A 349 14.22 -32.43 6.28
CA PHE A 349 14.60 -31.17 6.91
C PHE A 349 14.32 -30.00 5.97
N TRP A 350 14.11 -28.81 6.53
CA TRP A 350 14.13 -27.56 5.76
C TRP A 350 15.59 -27.14 5.60
N LYS A 351 16.13 -27.27 4.38
CA LYS A 351 17.55 -27.09 4.08
C LYS A 351 18.00 -25.65 4.34
N SER A 352 19.18 -25.48 4.93
CA SER A 352 19.82 -24.17 5.02
C SER A 352 19.96 -23.51 3.65
N GLY A 353 19.59 -22.23 3.57
CA GLY A 353 19.66 -21.45 2.33
C GLY A 353 18.47 -21.61 1.37
N ASP A 354 17.58 -22.58 1.57
CA ASP A 354 16.29 -22.63 0.87
C ASP A 354 15.34 -21.59 1.49
N GLY A 355 14.68 -20.75 0.70
CA GLY A 355 13.73 -19.77 1.21
C GLY A 355 12.29 -20.16 1.03
N VAL A 356 11.42 -19.72 1.94
CA VAL A 356 9.98 -19.83 1.82
C VAL A 356 9.39 -18.44 1.70
N LEU A 357 8.75 -18.15 0.56
CA LEU A 357 8.03 -16.91 0.32
C LEU A 357 6.58 -17.09 0.75
N LEU A 358 6.14 -16.26 1.70
CA LEU A 358 4.80 -16.29 2.27
C LEU A 358 4.03 -15.05 1.87
N ASN A 359 2.76 -15.21 1.48
CA ASN A 359 1.81 -14.12 1.55
C ASN A 359 1.53 -13.84 3.04
N GLN A 360 1.66 -12.61 3.49
CA GLN A 360 1.46 -12.23 4.90
C GLN A 360 0.07 -12.58 5.49
N GLN A 361 -0.91 -12.97 4.68
CA GLN A 361 -2.23 -13.46 5.13
C GLN A 361 -2.31 -14.97 5.31
N VAL A 362 -1.28 -15.71 4.92
CA VAL A 362 -1.24 -17.15 5.13
C VAL A 362 -1.04 -17.41 6.62
N TRP A 363 -1.90 -18.24 7.17
CA TRP A 363 -1.80 -18.68 8.56
C TRP A 363 -0.60 -19.60 8.71
N HIS A 364 0.26 -19.25 9.66
CA HIS A 364 1.47 -19.98 9.97
C HIS A 364 1.81 -19.86 11.46
N ARG A 365 2.81 -20.61 11.90
CA ARG A 365 3.43 -20.44 13.22
C ARG A 365 4.84 -21.01 13.25
N GLY A 366 5.69 -20.48 14.13
CA GLY A 366 6.93 -21.17 14.48
C GLY A 366 6.65 -22.37 15.37
N GLY A 367 7.06 -23.58 14.94
CA GLY A 367 6.96 -24.80 15.74
C GLY A 367 7.79 -24.79 17.02
N GLU A 368 7.55 -25.81 17.85
CA GLU A 368 8.21 -26.07 19.13
C GLU A 368 9.62 -26.65 18.95
N HIS A 369 10.60 -26.18 19.71
CA HIS A 369 11.97 -26.68 19.67
C HIS A 369 12.23 -27.67 20.81
N GLU A 370 12.11 -28.97 20.51
CA GLU A 370 12.25 -30.09 21.45
C GLU A 370 13.64 -30.75 21.42
N ASP A 371 14.44 -30.48 20.38
CA ASP A 371 15.77 -31.07 20.25
C ASP A 371 16.78 -30.35 21.16
N GLU A 372 17.23 -31.01 22.24
CA GLU A 372 18.21 -30.46 23.20
C GLU A 372 19.63 -30.45 22.63
N ASP A 373 19.93 -31.38 21.72
CA ASP A 373 21.27 -31.57 21.14
C ASP A 373 21.47 -30.70 19.88
N ALA A 374 20.39 -30.26 19.23
CA ALA A 374 20.45 -29.35 18.09
C ALA A 374 20.78 -27.91 18.50
N PRO A 375 21.47 -27.17 17.62
CA PRO A 375 21.74 -25.76 17.86
C PRO A 375 20.46 -24.93 17.64
N GLU A 376 20.45 -23.68 18.11
CA GLU A 376 19.27 -22.80 17.97
C GLU A 376 18.78 -22.71 16.51
N ARG A 377 17.47 -22.82 16.29
CA ARG A 377 16.85 -22.59 14.98
C ARG A 377 16.81 -21.09 14.69
N VAL A 378 17.60 -20.66 13.71
CA VAL A 378 17.65 -19.27 13.21
C VAL A 378 16.96 -19.17 11.86
N VAL A 379 16.11 -18.16 11.70
CA VAL A 379 15.43 -17.80 10.45
C VAL A 379 15.72 -16.33 10.14
N PHE A 380 16.26 -16.06 8.97
CA PHE A 380 16.43 -14.71 8.41
C PHE A 380 15.22 -14.36 7.56
N ILE A 381 14.67 -13.15 7.73
CA ILE A 381 13.42 -12.72 7.10
C ILE A 381 13.64 -11.42 6.34
N VAL A 382 13.15 -11.38 5.10
CA VAL A 382 13.16 -10.19 4.23
C VAL A 382 11.77 -10.01 3.63
N SER A 383 11.13 -8.85 3.83
CA SER A 383 9.75 -8.63 3.39
C SER A 383 9.64 -7.51 2.38
N PHE A 384 8.79 -7.71 1.36
CA PHE A 384 8.67 -6.83 0.20
C PHE A 384 7.24 -6.30 0.03
N LEU A 385 7.10 -5.05 -0.39
CA LEU A 385 5.82 -4.40 -0.72
C LEU A 385 5.89 -3.76 -2.10
N ALA A 386 4.74 -3.54 -2.73
CA ALA A 386 4.65 -2.62 -3.86
C ALA A 386 4.96 -1.19 -3.37
N ARG A 387 5.71 -0.40 -4.14
CA ARG A 387 6.04 0.99 -3.76
C ARG A 387 4.77 1.83 -3.64
N PRO A 388 4.76 2.88 -2.77
CA PRO A 388 3.61 3.76 -2.50
C PRO A 388 3.29 4.69 -3.69
N THR A 389 2.96 4.11 -4.83
CA THR A 389 2.69 4.83 -6.09
C THR A 389 1.21 5.01 -6.34
N ASP A 390 0.39 4.16 -5.73
CA ASP A 390 -1.06 4.18 -5.83
C ASP A 390 -1.66 5.01 -4.69
N PRO A 391 -2.58 5.94 -4.97
CA PRO A 391 -3.19 6.77 -3.94
C PRO A 391 -4.04 5.97 -2.95
N ARG A 392 -4.33 4.70 -3.22
CA ARG A 392 -5.13 3.81 -2.38
C ARG A 392 -4.30 2.94 -1.44
N GLN A 393 -2.97 2.94 -1.60
CA GLN A 393 -2.08 2.08 -0.80
C GLN A 393 -2.08 2.52 0.65
N LEU A 394 -2.75 1.74 1.48
CA LEU A 394 -2.85 1.88 2.92
C LEU A 394 -2.61 0.50 3.52
N SER A 395 -1.52 0.32 4.26
CA SER A 395 -1.30 -0.90 5.03
C SER A 395 -1.74 -0.64 6.47
N ARG A 396 -3.03 -0.86 6.78
CA ARG A 396 -3.37 -1.24 8.16
C ARG A 396 -3.01 -2.70 8.34
N GLY A 397 -2.48 -3.02 9.51
CA GLY A 397 -2.32 -4.41 9.96
C GLY A 397 -1.03 -5.12 9.58
N THR A 398 -0.25 -4.68 8.58
CA THR A 398 1.07 -5.30 8.36
C THR A 398 2.05 -4.91 9.48
N TYR A 399 2.56 -5.90 10.21
CA TYR A 399 3.60 -5.65 11.20
C TYR A 399 4.94 -5.39 10.49
N PHE A 400 5.41 -4.14 10.53
CA PHE A 400 6.75 -3.81 10.03
C PHE A 400 7.75 -3.83 11.18
N HIS A 401 8.51 -4.92 11.29
CA HIS A 401 9.64 -5.02 12.20
C HIS A 401 10.93 -4.45 11.59
N GLN A 402 10.82 -3.35 10.85
CA GLN A 402 11.92 -2.72 10.14
C GLN A 402 12.67 -1.71 11.02
N LYS A 403 14.01 -1.77 11.00
CA LYS A 403 14.83 -0.66 11.49
C LYS A 403 14.57 0.58 10.65
N TRP A 404 14.40 1.73 11.30
CA TRP A 404 14.02 2.99 10.65
C TRP A 404 14.96 3.43 9.52
N LEU A 405 16.23 3.03 9.57
CA LEU A 405 17.23 3.34 8.54
C LEU A 405 17.03 2.60 7.23
N ASN A 406 16.29 1.49 7.22
CA ASN A 406 16.05 0.73 6.00
C ASN A 406 14.88 1.31 5.17
N TRP A 407 14.10 2.26 5.72
CA TRP A 407 13.03 2.92 4.96
C TRP A 407 13.58 3.67 3.73
N GLY A 408 12.76 3.71 2.70
CA GLY A 408 13.05 4.30 1.39
C GLY A 408 13.85 3.39 0.47
N ALA A 409 14.32 2.23 0.97
CA ALA A 409 15.03 1.23 0.18
C ALA A 409 14.09 0.40 -0.70
N THR A 410 14.64 -0.08 -1.81
CA THR A 410 13.93 -0.91 -2.79
C THR A 410 14.79 -2.10 -3.21
N TRP A 411 14.23 -2.97 -4.03
CA TRP A 411 14.91 -4.12 -4.65
C TRP A 411 16.28 -3.75 -5.24
N GLN A 412 16.36 -2.66 -6.01
CA GLN A 412 17.62 -2.16 -6.58
C GLN A 412 18.70 -1.84 -5.53
N ASP A 413 18.32 -1.44 -4.32
CA ASP A 413 19.29 -1.13 -3.26
C ASP A 413 19.92 -2.39 -2.65
N MET A 414 19.29 -3.56 -2.79
CA MET A 414 19.87 -4.83 -2.34
C MET A 414 21.07 -5.26 -3.19
N ALA A 415 21.15 -4.83 -4.46
CA ALA A 415 22.23 -5.19 -5.37
C ALA A 415 23.62 -4.73 -4.86
N ASP A 416 23.65 -3.65 -4.08
CA ASP A 416 24.86 -2.98 -3.58
C ASP A 416 24.66 -2.35 -2.20
N SER A 417 23.96 -3.05 -1.29
CA SER A 417 23.55 -2.52 0.01
C SER A 417 24.70 -1.94 0.86
N ALA A 418 25.93 -2.47 0.71
CA ALA A 418 27.12 -1.91 1.36
C ALA A 418 27.45 -0.46 0.97
N ILE A 419 27.00 0.00 -0.20
CA ILE A 419 27.21 1.37 -0.68
C ILE A 419 25.90 2.14 -0.57
N SER A 420 24.84 1.60 -1.16
CA SER A 420 23.58 2.30 -1.27
C SER A 420 22.89 2.42 0.09
N MET A 421 22.94 1.40 0.95
CA MET A 421 22.27 1.38 2.25
C MET A 421 23.22 1.64 3.44
N ALA A 422 24.46 2.04 3.16
CA ALA A 422 25.39 2.50 4.19
C ALA A 422 25.11 3.96 4.63
N ARG A 423 25.65 4.32 5.79
CA ARG A 423 25.63 5.71 6.27
C ARG A 423 26.58 6.57 5.42
N PRO A 424 26.23 7.85 5.15
CA PRO A 424 25.03 8.56 5.61
C PRO A 424 23.80 8.37 4.69
N TRP A 425 23.94 7.61 3.61
CA TRP A 425 22.94 7.54 2.53
C TRP A 425 21.62 6.92 2.98
N ASN A 426 21.64 5.92 3.85
CA ASN A 426 20.42 5.34 4.42
C ASN A 426 19.60 6.35 5.24
N ILE A 427 20.23 7.21 6.04
CA ILE A 427 19.56 8.29 6.79
C ILE A 427 18.92 9.29 5.82
N LEU A 428 19.69 9.74 4.82
CA LEU A 428 19.16 10.68 3.83
C LEU A 428 18.02 10.07 3.02
N ARG A 429 18.05 8.76 2.79
CA ARG A 429 17.01 8.05 2.07
C ARG A 429 15.76 7.82 2.92
N CYS A 430 15.90 7.39 4.17
CA CYS A 430 14.75 7.16 5.04
C CYS A 430 13.96 8.47 5.26
N LEU A 431 14.65 9.62 5.25
CA LEU A 431 14.05 10.96 5.31
C LEU A 431 13.58 11.52 3.97
N HIS A 432 13.65 10.74 2.89
CA HIS A 432 13.28 11.15 1.53
C HIS A 432 14.05 12.40 1.01
N LEU A 433 15.30 12.61 1.47
CA LEU A 433 16.11 13.78 1.14
C LEU A 433 17.02 13.57 -0.07
N TRP A 434 17.62 12.38 -0.20
CA TRP A 434 18.52 12.08 -1.31
C TRP A 434 18.49 10.60 -1.71
N LYS A 435 18.47 10.37 -3.03
CA LYS A 435 18.69 9.08 -3.68
C LYS A 435 19.31 9.34 -5.07
N PRO A 436 20.16 8.45 -5.61
CA PRO A 436 20.63 8.55 -6.99
C PRO A 436 19.45 8.67 -7.97
N SER A 437 19.61 9.46 -9.04
CA SER A 437 18.52 9.78 -9.98
C SER A 437 18.01 8.58 -10.78
N ASP A 438 18.83 7.55 -10.89
CA ASP A 438 18.54 6.26 -11.55
C ASP A 438 17.81 5.27 -10.63
N ARG A 439 17.61 5.61 -9.35
CA ARG A 439 16.94 4.76 -8.38
C ARG A 439 15.60 5.32 -7.95
N GLU A 440 14.70 4.41 -7.61
CA GLU A 440 13.33 4.76 -7.24
C GLU A 440 13.09 4.65 -5.74
N TRP A 441 12.12 5.38 -5.21
CA TRP A 441 11.86 5.45 -3.77
C TRP A 441 10.93 4.33 -3.27
N GLY A 442 11.29 3.71 -2.14
CA GLY A 442 10.39 2.88 -1.35
C GLY A 442 9.52 3.72 -0.40
N TYR A 443 8.92 3.09 0.61
CA TYR A 443 8.22 3.80 1.69
C TYR A 443 9.20 4.60 2.53
N ASP A 444 9.04 5.91 2.62
CA ASP A 444 9.86 6.75 3.50
C ASP A 444 9.42 6.63 4.98
N LEU A 445 10.30 7.07 5.89
CA LEU A 445 10.10 6.99 7.34
C LEU A 445 8.86 7.76 7.79
N LEU A 446 8.58 8.92 7.20
CA LEU A 446 7.44 9.73 7.61
C LEU A 446 6.14 9.05 7.23
N THR A 447 6.06 8.57 5.99
CA THR A 447 4.93 7.81 5.47
C THR A 447 4.69 6.56 6.32
N ALA A 448 5.74 5.79 6.59
CA ALA A 448 5.65 4.61 7.44
C ALA A 448 5.22 4.97 8.88
N SER A 449 5.77 6.04 9.47
CA SER A 449 5.42 6.47 10.83
C SER A 449 3.98 6.96 10.92
N ALA A 450 3.51 7.73 9.93
CA ALA A 450 2.13 8.18 9.86
C ALA A 450 1.17 6.99 9.79
N LEU A 451 1.49 5.97 8.97
CA LEU A 451 0.72 4.74 8.90
C LEU A 451 0.74 3.98 10.23
N ARG A 452 1.90 3.87 10.88
CA ARG A 452 2.03 3.17 12.17
C ARG A 452 1.21 3.82 13.27
N ILE A 453 1.29 5.15 13.41
CA ILE A 453 0.52 5.94 14.37
C ILE A 453 -0.98 5.82 14.09
N ALA A 454 -1.38 6.03 12.83
CA ALA A 454 -2.77 5.96 12.42
C ALA A 454 -3.44 4.60 12.67
N ASN A 455 -2.63 3.53 12.64
CA ASN A 455 -3.08 2.15 12.81
C ASN A 455 -2.78 1.58 14.20
N GLN A 456 -2.30 2.41 15.14
CA GLN A 456 -1.88 2.00 16.48
C GLN A 456 -1.04 0.72 16.42
N GLN A 457 -0.01 0.74 15.57
CA GLN A 457 0.93 -0.37 15.47
C GLN A 457 1.92 -0.28 16.63
N LYS A 458 2.33 -1.43 17.15
CA LYS A 458 3.38 -1.56 18.15
C LYS A 458 4.58 -0.64 17.89
N GLY A 459 5.06 0.04 18.92
CA GLY A 459 5.97 1.19 18.89
C GLY A 459 5.28 2.54 18.65
N CYS A 460 3.98 2.59 18.39
CA CYS A 460 3.18 3.79 18.09
C CYS A 460 1.75 3.69 18.68
N GLU A 461 1.51 2.80 19.65
CA GLU A 461 0.26 2.78 20.42
C GLU A 461 0.24 3.98 21.41
N PRO A 462 -0.93 4.49 21.81
CA PRO A 462 -1.00 5.67 22.70
C PRO A 462 -0.18 5.54 23.99
N HIS A 463 -0.25 4.39 24.68
CA HIS A 463 0.49 4.13 25.92
C HIS A 463 2.02 4.00 25.71
N GLU A 464 2.48 3.73 24.49
CA GLU A 464 3.91 3.68 24.18
C GLU A 464 4.52 5.08 24.02
N LEU A 465 3.70 6.14 23.93
CA LEU A 465 4.16 7.52 23.87
C LEU A 465 4.97 7.90 25.11
N THR A 466 4.52 7.49 26.31
CA THR A 466 5.25 7.74 27.56
C THR A 466 6.64 7.11 27.54
N ILE A 467 6.74 5.87 27.03
CA ILE A 467 8.02 5.17 26.88
C ILE A 467 8.91 5.92 25.89
N PHE A 468 8.36 6.40 24.78
CA PHE A 468 9.11 7.18 23.81
C PHE A 468 9.65 8.50 24.40
N VAL A 469 8.83 9.24 25.14
CA VAL A 469 9.25 10.48 25.79
C VAL A 469 10.37 10.21 26.79
N GLU A 470 10.18 9.25 27.70
CA GLU A 470 11.14 8.96 28.78
C GLU A 470 12.41 8.26 28.29
N GLU A 471 12.30 7.29 27.39
CA GLU A 471 13.45 6.50 26.97
C GLU A 471 14.21 7.09 25.79
N VAL A 472 13.55 7.89 24.94
CA VAL A 472 14.14 8.46 23.73
C VAL A 472 14.34 9.96 23.92
N MET A 473 13.26 10.74 24.04
CA MET A 473 13.35 12.20 24.01
C MET A 473 14.15 12.77 25.19
N ARG A 474 13.94 12.25 26.41
CA ARG A 474 14.72 12.65 27.59
C ARG A 474 16.19 12.29 27.48
N LYS A 475 16.53 11.12 26.93
CA LYS A 475 17.93 10.74 26.68
C LYS A 475 18.60 11.62 25.63
N PHE A 476 17.84 12.14 24.67
CA PHE A 476 18.29 13.15 23.73
C PHE A 476 18.39 14.57 24.33
N GLY A 477 18.00 14.75 25.61
CA GLY A 477 18.10 16.01 26.32
C GLY A 477 16.98 17.01 26.01
N LEU A 478 15.81 16.53 25.57
CA LEU A 478 14.63 17.37 25.42
C LEU A 478 14.19 17.93 26.79
N PRO A 479 14.18 19.26 26.99
CA PRO A 479 13.68 19.87 28.22
C PRO A 479 12.16 19.70 28.37
N GLU A 480 11.71 19.34 29.57
CA GLU A 480 10.28 19.07 29.89
C GLU A 480 9.34 20.22 29.53
N PHE A 481 9.77 21.48 29.66
CA PHE A 481 8.93 22.62 29.31
C PHE A 481 8.68 22.78 27.79
N LEU A 482 9.37 22.00 26.95
CA LEU A 482 9.16 21.96 25.51
C LEU A 482 8.31 20.78 25.06
N ASP A 483 7.97 19.85 25.96
CA ASP A 483 7.16 18.69 25.66
C ASP A 483 5.71 19.08 25.40
N GLY A 484 5.06 18.35 24.50
CA GLY A 484 3.60 18.35 24.39
C GLY A 484 2.95 17.51 25.47
N THR A 485 1.63 17.60 25.57
CA THR A 485 0.83 16.78 26.47
C THR A 485 0.99 15.30 26.13
N VAL A 486 1.29 14.49 27.13
CA VAL A 486 1.29 13.02 27.04
C VAL A 486 0.00 12.54 27.67
N ASP A 487 -0.97 12.21 26.83
CA ASP A 487 -2.25 11.64 27.22
C ASP A 487 -2.43 10.32 26.47
N ASP A 488 -2.17 9.21 27.15
CA ASP A 488 -2.23 7.87 26.57
C ASP A 488 -3.65 7.30 26.46
N GLU A 489 -4.66 8.02 26.96
CA GLU A 489 -6.06 7.66 26.81
C GLU A 489 -6.64 8.21 25.50
N MET A 490 -5.99 9.21 24.88
CA MET A 490 -6.42 9.77 23.60
C MET A 490 -5.92 8.96 22.41
N ASP A 491 -6.81 8.60 21.49
CA ASP A 491 -6.42 7.97 20.23
C ASP A 491 -5.46 8.82 19.37
N GLU A 492 -5.47 10.13 19.57
CA GLU A 492 -4.61 11.10 18.85
C GLU A 492 -3.38 11.53 19.66
N ALA A 493 -3.03 10.81 20.73
CA ALA A 493 -1.93 11.11 21.64
C ALA A 493 -0.65 11.59 20.92
N TRP A 494 -0.18 10.81 19.94
CA TRP A 494 1.02 11.12 19.17
C TRP A 494 0.92 12.43 18.38
N THR A 495 -0.23 12.66 17.73
CA THR A 495 -0.45 13.86 16.91
C THR A 495 -0.55 15.11 17.79
N ILE A 496 -1.22 15.01 18.93
CA ILE A 496 -1.34 16.08 19.92
C ILE A 496 0.04 16.40 20.50
N TYR A 497 0.76 15.39 20.97
CA TYR A 497 2.11 15.54 21.52
C TYR A 497 3.04 16.23 20.52
N PHE A 498 3.12 15.77 19.27
CA PHE A 498 4.00 16.41 18.27
C PHE A 498 3.57 17.84 17.95
N ARG A 499 2.27 18.10 17.80
CA ARG A 499 1.74 19.44 17.53
C ARG A 499 2.13 20.42 18.63
N GLU A 500 1.90 20.04 19.88
CA GLU A 500 2.19 20.88 21.04
C GLU A 500 3.69 21.04 21.28
N THR A 501 4.47 19.96 21.13
CA THR A 501 5.95 20.02 21.21
C THR A 501 6.48 21.02 20.18
N ILE A 502 6.07 20.91 18.92
CA ILE A 502 6.48 21.83 17.85
C ILE A 502 6.05 23.27 18.17
N HIS A 503 4.85 23.46 18.71
CA HIS A 503 4.35 24.77 19.13
C HIS A 503 5.20 25.38 20.26
N ASN A 504 5.52 24.59 21.29
CA ASN A 504 6.34 25.02 22.42
C ASN A 504 7.75 25.41 21.96
N TYR A 505 8.35 24.64 21.07
CA TYR A 505 9.63 24.99 20.42
C TYR A 505 9.55 26.29 19.62
N LEU A 506 8.48 26.49 18.85
CA LEU A 506 8.30 27.70 18.06
C LEU A 506 8.20 28.94 18.98
N THR A 507 7.38 28.86 20.03
CA THR A 507 7.20 29.94 21.02
C THR A 507 8.50 30.23 21.76
N PHE A 508 9.22 29.20 22.20
CA PHE A 508 10.52 29.35 22.84
C PHE A 508 11.53 30.03 21.91
N LEU A 509 11.68 29.54 20.68
CA LEU A 509 12.63 30.13 19.72
C LEU A 509 12.24 31.54 19.30
N GLN A 510 10.95 31.88 19.26
CA GLN A 510 10.50 33.27 19.06
C GLN A 510 10.97 34.16 20.21
N ALA A 511 10.77 33.75 21.46
CA ALA A 511 11.24 34.48 22.64
C ALA A 511 12.78 34.63 22.64
N VAL A 512 13.51 33.55 22.38
CA VAL A 512 14.99 33.60 22.24
C VAL A 512 15.39 34.57 21.14
N ASN A 513 14.79 34.49 19.94
CA ASN A 513 15.13 35.40 18.86
C ASN A 513 14.83 36.86 19.21
N ILE A 514 13.70 37.16 19.87
CA ILE A 514 13.37 38.52 20.34
C ILE A 514 14.47 39.04 21.28
N VAL A 515 14.87 38.24 22.27
CA VAL A 515 15.92 38.62 23.24
C VAL A 515 17.28 38.82 22.56
N VAL A 516 17.68 37.89 21.68
CA VAL A 516 18.99 37.94 21.00
C VAL A 516 19.06 39.10 20.02
N HIS A 517 17.99 39.38 19.28
CA HIS A 517 17.90 40.53 18.38
C HIS A 517 17.86 41.86 19.14
N GLY A 518 17.12 41.92 20.24
CA GLY A 518 17.10 43.09 21.12
C GLY A 518 18.49 43.39 21.69
N THR A 519 19.17 42.36 22.20
CA THR A 519 20.54 42.47 22.72
C THR A 519 21.52 42.90 21.63
N PHE A 520 21.41 42.32 20.43
CA PHE A 520 22.22 42.73 19.28
C PHE A 520 22.00 44.20 18.91
N ALA A 521 20.75 44.67 18.87
CA ALA A 521 20.43 46.05 18.56
C ALA A 521 21.04 47.01 19.58
N ILE A 522 20.96 46.69 20.87
CA ILE A 522 21.60 47.46 21.96
C ILE A 522 23.12 47.48 21.78
N ILE A 523 23.76 46.31 21.58
CA ILE A 523 25.21 46.22 21.37
C ILE A 523 25.64 47.01 20.12
N LEU A 524 24.88 46.94 19.03
CA LEU A 524 25.15 47.66 17.79
C LEU A 524 25.03 49.18 18.00
N LEU A 525 24.01 49.64 18.73
CA LEU A 525 23.82 51.04 19.11
C LEU A 525 24.98 51.55 19.97
N LEU A 526 25.33 50.82 21.04
CA LEU A 526 26.45 51.16 21.91
C LEU A 526 27.77 51.19 21.15
N SER A 527 28.01 50.21 20.28
CA SER A 527 29.20 50.15 19.43
C SER A 527 29.25 51.32 18.46
N ALA A 528 28.12 51.71 17.86
CA ALA A 528 28.04 52.86 16.97
C ALA A 528 28.28 54.18 17.71
N ILE A 529 27.77 54.34 18.93
CA ILE A 529 28.03 55.49 19.81
C ILE A 529 29.53 55.57 20.14
N ILE A 530 30.12 54.47 20.63
CA ILE A 530 31.54 54.42 20.99
C ILE A 530 32.42 54.73 19.77
N LEU A 531 32.17 54.12 18.62
CA LEU A 531 32.94 54.36 17.40
C LEU A 531 32.77 55.79 16.85
N HIS A 532 31.59 56.37 17.04
CA HIS A 532 31.33 57.77 16.67
C HIS A 532 32.21 58.73 17.47
N PHE A 533 32.26 58.55 18.80
CA PHE A 533 33.07 59.41 19.68
C PHE A 533 34.57 59.11 19.61
N THR A 534 34.97 57.83 19.48
CA THR A 534 36.40 57.45 19.55
C THR A 534 37.13 57.53 18.21
N LYS A 535 36.48 57.18 17.10
CA LYS A 535 37.11 57.05 15.78
C LYS A 535 36.54 58.01 14.73
N ARG A 536 35.66 58.94 15.12
CA ARG A 536 34.90 59.84 14.23
C ARG A 536 34.20 59.13 13.07
N GLN A 537 33.87 57.85 13.24
CA GLN A 537 33.14 57.11 12.22
C GLN A 537 31.67 57.58 12.26
N SER A 538 31.03 57.72 11.09
CA SER A 538 29.61 58.09 11.05
C SER A 538 28.77 56.99 11.71
N PHE A 539 27.98 57.37 12.71
CA PHE A 539 27.05 56.49 13.42
C PHE A 539 26.16 55.70 12.44
N LEU A 540 25.61 56.41 11.45
CA LEU A 540 24.77 55.84 10.39
C LEU A 540 25.50 54.77 9.57
N THR A 541 26.82 54.90 9.37
CA THR A 541 27.61 53.90 8.64
C THR A 541 27.75 52.61 9.43
N THR A 542 27.96 52.68 10.75
CA THR A 542 28.09 51.49 11.59
C THR A 542 26.77 50.75 11.72
N VAL A 543 25.69 51.46 12.04
CA VAL A 543 24.33 50.90 12.11
C VAL A 543 23.93 50.34 10.74
N GLY A 544 24.11 51.11 9.66
CA GLY A 544 23.77 50.68 8.30
C GLY A 544 24.51 49.42 7.85
N LYS A 545 25.78 49.24 8.20
CA LYS A 545 26.54 48.00 7.93
C LYS A 545 25.97 46.80 8.70
N GLY A 546 25.64 46.98 9.98
CA GLY A 546 25.03 45.94 10.81
C GLY A 546 23.66 45.52 10.28
N THR A 547 22.79 46.49 10.02
CA THR A 547 21.45 46.25 9.45
C THR A 547 21.53 45.59 8.08
N LYS A 548 22.43 46.03 7.20
CA LYS A 548 22.62 45.39 5.88
C LYS A 548 23.01 43.91 6.02
N ARG A 549 23.91 43.57 6.94
CA ARG A 549 24.31 42.17 7.19
C ARG A 549 23.15 41.34 7.75
N LEU A 550 22.37 41.91 8.67
CA LEU A 550 21.18 41.26 9.22
C LEU A 550 20.16 40.97 8.11
N LEU A 551 19.83 41.98 7.29
CA LEU A 551 18.92 41.83 6.15
C LEU A 551 19.41 40.78 5.14
N LEU A 552 20.72 40.73 4.85
CA LEU A 552 21.28 39.72 3.93
C LEU A 552 21.17 38.31 4.51
N THR A 553 21.56 38.12 5.76
CA THR A 553 21.55 36.79 6.42
C THR A 553 20.12 36.29 6.66
N HIS A 554 19.24 37.14 7.18
CA HIS A 554 17.85 36.78 7.47
C HIS A 554 17.04 36.69 6.19
N GLY A 555 17.28 37.58 5.23
CA GLY A 555 16.71 37.49 3.89
C GLY A 555 17.09 36.19 3.18
N LEU A 556 18.33 35.72 3.35
CA LEU A 556 18.76 34.42 2.82
C LEU A 556 18.02 33.25 3.50
N VAL A 557 17.90 33.25 4.84
CA VAL A 557 17.15 32.22 5.58
C VAL A 557 15.67 32.21 5.18
N ILE A 558 15.03 33.39 5.11
CA ILE A 558 13.64 33.52 4.67
C ILE A 558 13.48 33.03 3.24
N ALA A 559 14.37 33.43 2.32
CA ALA A 559 14.33 32.99 0.93
C ALA A 559 14.48 31.47 0.82
N LEU A 560 15.40 30.86 1.57
CA LEU A 560 15.58 29.41 1.63
C LEU A 560 14.35 28.70 2.21
N THR A 561 13.74 29.25 3.26
CA THR A 561 12.52 28.74 3.89
C THR A 561 11.36 28.76 2.90
N LEU A 562 11.09 29.91 2.28
CA LEU A 562 10.03 30.07 1.28
C LEU A 562 10.28 29.21 0.04
N PHE A 563 11.54 29.09 -0.40
CA PHE A 563 11.91 28.20 -1.49
C PHE A 563 11.62 26.74 -1.15
N THR A 564 12.01 26.29 0.05
CA THR A 564 11.78 24.93 0.53
C THR A 564 10.29 24.63 0.62
N LEU A 565 9.50 25.49 1.26
CA LEU A 565 8.05 25.33 1.37
C LEU A 565 7.37 25.31 0.01
N ARG A 566 7.70 26.24 -0.89
CA ARG A 566 7.17 26.24 -2.27
C ARG A 566 7.58 24.99 -3.04
N LYS A 567 8.81 24.52 -2.86
CA LYS A 567 9.31 23.32 -3.53
C LYS A 567 8.54 22.09 -3.06
N VAL A 568 8.37 21.91 -1.75
CA VAL A 568 7.56 20.84 -1.15
C VAL A 568 6.11 20.94 -1.62
N GLN A 569 5.47 22.10 -1.49
CA GLN A 569 4.08 22.35 -1.94
C GLN A 569 3.86 22.03 -3.42
N SER A 570 4.87 22.23 -4.28
CA SER A 570 4.79 21.92 -5.71
C SER A 570 4.98 20.44 -6.05
N THR A 571 5.36 19.59 -5.09
CA THR A 571 5.56 18.16 -5.34
C THR A 571 4.22 17.44 -5.56
N LYS A 572 4.24 16.35 -6.33
CA LYS A 572 3.07 15.47 -6.49
C LYS A 572 2.61 14.86 -5.17
N TRP A 573 3.56 14.56 -4.29
CA TRP A 573 3.30 14.04 -2.94
C TRP A 573 2.47 15.05 -2.11
N ALA A 574 2.97 16.28 -1.96
CA ALA A 574 2.29 17.32 -1.19
C ALA A 574 0.93 17.71 -1.78
N THR A 575 0.87 17.87 -3.11
CA THR A 575 -0.40 18.17 -3.80
C THR A 575 -1.41 17.03 -3.69
N GLY A 576 -0.96 15.77 -3.74
CA GLY A 576 -1.82 14.60 -3.50
C GLY A 576 -2.41 14.57 -2.09
N ILE A 577 -1.59 14.86 -1.07
CA ILE A 577 -2.05 14.96 0.31
C ILE A 577 -3.00 16.15 0.46
N THR A 578 -2.59 17.38 0.14
CA THR A 578 -3.44 18.56 0.32
C THR A 578 -4.75 18.54 -0.48
N SER A 579 -4.77 17.90 -1.65
CA SER A 579 -5.99 17.78 -2.46
C SER A 579 -6.93 16.64 -2.07
N GLY A 580 -6.59 15.84 -1.04
CA GLY A 580 -7.40 14.68 -0.66
C GLY A 580 -7.28 13.49 -1.62
N LYS A 581 -6.33 13.53 -2.56
CA LYS A 581 -6.16 12.49 -3.59
C LYS A 581 -5.26 11.35 -3.14
N SER A 582 -4.41 11.54 -2.14
CA SER A 582 -3.63 10.45 -1.54
C SER A 582 -4.35 9.85 -0.34
N TRP A 583 -4.18 8.54 -0.17
CA TRP A 583 -4.73 7.72 0.91
C TRP A 583 -6.27 7.69 0.88
N MET A 584 -6.82 7.61 -0.34
CA MET A 584 -8.27 7.59 -0.53
C MET A 584 -8.85 6.24 -0.13
N ARG A 585 -10.05 6.27 0.46
CA ARG A 585 -10.85 5.06 0.61
C ARG A 585 -11.16 4.49 -0.77
N PRO A 586 -11.10 3.16 -0.94
CA PRO A 586 -11.49 2.51 -2.20
C PRO A 586 -12.93 2.87 -2.59
N PHE A 587 -13.80 2.95 -1.60
CA PHE A 587 -15.22 3.21 -1.70
C PHE A 587 -15.52 4.61 -1.10
N PRO A 588 -16.34 5.45 -1.76
CA PRO A 588 -16.86 6.67 -1.13
C PRO A 588 -17.57 6.35 0.19
N SER A 589 -17.58 7.31 1.12
CA SER A 589 -18.43 7.19 2.31
C SER A 589 -19.91 7.14 1.90
N ILE A 590 -20.78 6.53 2.70
CA ILE A 590 -22.22 6.50 2.43
C ILE A 590 -22.77 7.93 2.21
N GLU A 591 -22.30 8.90 3.00
CA GLU A 591 -22.67 10.33 2.85
C GLU A 591 -22.28 10.93 1.49
N ASP A 592 -21.11 10.55 0.95
CA ASP A 592 -20.69 10.93 -0.40
C ASP A 592 -21.52 10.22 -1.47
N THR A 593 -22.02 9.03 -1.16
CA THR A 593 -22.78 8.15 -2.06
C THR A 593 -24.25 8.54 -2.16
N ALA A 594 -24.86 9.02 -1.08
CA ALA A 594 -26.23 9.56 -1.06
C ALA A 594 -26.38 10.75 -2.03
N ARG A 595 -25.32 11.55 -2.20
CA ARG A 595 -25.28 12.60 -3.24
C ARG A 595 -25.22 12.05 -4.68
N GLN A 596 -24.91 10.77 -4.84
CA GLN A 596 -24.72 10.07 -6.12
C GLN A 596 -25.84 9.06 -6.45
N GLU A 597 -26.92 8.98 -5.65
CA GLU A 597 -28.06 8.07 -5.88
C GLU A 597 -28.69 8.17 -7.29
N SER A 598 -28.43 9.26 -8.02
CA SER A 598 -28.85 9.39 -9.41
C SER A 598 -27.95 8.68 -10.44
N ASP A 599 -26.91 7.93 -10.04
CA ASP A 599 -26.01 7.22 -10.96
C ASP A 599 -26.62 5.89 -11.44
N VAL A 600 -27.18 5.96 -12.64
CA VAL A 600 -27.92 4.89 -13.33
C VAL A 600 -27.03 3.73 -13.77
N MET A 601 -25.71 3.92 -13.77
CA MET A 601 -24.78 2.86 -14.13
C MET A 601 -24.65 1.77 -13.08
N VAL A 602 -25.18 2.02 -11.88
CA VAL A 602 -25.19 0.99 -10.88
C VAL A 602 -26.45 0.18 -11.01
N ALA A 603 -26.23 -1.09 -11.32
CA ALA A 603 -27.29 -2.06 -11.38
C ALA A 603 -27.86 -2.23 -9.96
N SER A 604 -29.14 -1.94 -9.85
CA SER A 604 -29.95 -2.27 -8.69
C SER A 604 -30.09 -3.79 -8.55
N GLY A 605 -30.10 -4.29 -7.32
CA GLY A 605 -30.35 -5.70 -7.02
C GLY A 605 -29.91 -6.09 -5.63
N MET A 606 -30.18 -7.35 -5.25
CA MET A 606 -29.92 -7.86 -3.91
C MET A 606 -28.43 -7.90 -3.64
N THR A 607 -28.00 -7.16 -2.63
CA THR A 607 -26.70 -7.37 -2.03
C THR A 607 -26.70 -8.73 -1.34
N THR A 608 -25.57 -9.43 -1.38
CA THR A 608 -25.44 -10.78 -0.83
C THR A 608 -23.99 -11.05 -0.45
N LEU A 609 -23.75 -12.08 0.34
CA LEU A 609 -22.40 -12.53 0.67
C LEU A 609 -21.91 -13.57 -0.36
N PRO A 610 -20.67 -13.46 -0.86
CA PRO A 610 -20.02 -14.47 -1.67
C PRO A 610 -19.94 -15.82 -0.96
N ARG A 611 -20.33 -16.86 -1.70
CA ARG A 611 -20.16 -18.26 -1.33
C ARG A 611 -19.03 -18.87 -2.14
N ARG A 612 -18.49 -19.98 -1.63
CA ARG A 612 -17.36 -20.69 -2.22
C ARG A 612 -17.47 -20.95 -3.74
N PHE A 613 -18.66 -21.28 -4.23
CA PHE A 613 -18.88 -21.64 -5.64
C PHE A 613 -19.46 -20.50 -6.48
N ASP A 614 -19.58 -19.30 -5.92
CA ASP A 614 -19.97 -18.12 -6.69
C ASP A 614 -18.83 -17.71 -7.64
N VAL A 615 -19.20 -17.26 -8.83
CA VAL A 615 -18.31 -16.58 -9.77
C VAL A 615 -18.35 -15.10 -9.47
N LEU A 616 -17.21 -14.56 -9.07
CA LEU A 616 -17.08 -13.22 -8.55
C LEU A 616 -16.47 -12.29 -9.60
N VAL A 617 -17.15 -11.18 -9.87
CA VAL A 617 -16.72 -10.14 -10.79
C VAL A 617 -16.39 -8.88 -9.99
N GLY A 618 -15.12 -8.72 -9.62
CA GLY A 618 -14.66 -7.60 -8.83
C GLY A 618 -14.48 -6.33 -9.65
N SER A 619 -14.72 -5.18 -9.01
CA SER A 619 -14.56 -3.86 -9.61
C SER A 619 -13.25 -3.16 -9.23
N ARG A 620 -12.68 -3.50 -8.05
CA ARG A 620 -11.56 -2.77 -7.41
C ARG A 620 -10.16 -3.35 -7.61
N LEU A 621 -10.08 -4.62 -8.03
CA LEU A 621 -8.80 -5.36 -8.09
C LEU A 621 -8.11 -5.20 -9.45
N ASN A 622 -8.74 -4.56 -10.42
CA ASN A 622 -8.18 -4.38 -11.74
C ASN A 622 -7.19 -3.21 -11.75
N THR A 623 -6.11 -3.32 -10.98
CA THR A 623 -5.03 -2.33 -10.97
C THR A 623 -3.67 -2.98 -11.13
N ARG A 624 -2.78 -2.26 -11.82
CA ARG A 624 -1.38 -2.66 -11.98
C ARG A 624 -0.59 -2.61 -10.68
N SER A 625 -1.03 -1.78 -9.73
CA SER A 625 -0.30 -1.51 -8.49
C SER A 625 -0.31 -2.65 -7.46
N ILE A 626 -1.13 -3.68 -7.68
CA ILE A 626 -1.23 -4.86 -6.79
C ILE A 626 -0.70 -6.14 -7.44
N GLY A 627 -0.05 -6.04 -8.59
CA GLY A 627 0.62 -7.15 -9.25
C GLY A 627 -0.27 -8.36 -9.50
N ALA A 628 0.22 -9.54 -9.14
CA ALA A 628 -0.52 -10.79 -9.30
C ALA A 628 -1.82 -10.82 -8.47
N TYR A 629 -1.93 -10.00 -7.42
CA TYR A 629 -3.14 -9.96 -6.60
C TYR A 629 -4.37 -9.43 -7.34
N GLN A 630 -4.21 -8.77 -8.49
CA GLN A 630 -5.32 -8.45 -9.39
C GLN A 630 -6.03 -9.69 -9.94
N ARG A 631 -5.33 -10.85 -9.92
CA ARG A 631 -5.84 -12.16 -10.31
C ARG A 631 -6.40 -12.93 -9.11
N TRP A 632 -6.45 -12.34 -7.92
CA TRP A 632 -6.90 -13.01 -6.71
C TRP A 632 -8.26 -13.71 -6.90
N LEU A 633 -9.22 -13.04 -7.56
CA LEU A 633 -10.52 -13.63 -7.86
C LEU A 633 -10.44 -14.84 -8.78
N ASP A 634 -9.45 -14.96 -9.65
CA ASP A 634 -9.30 -16.10 -10.56
C ASP A 634 -9.02 -17.40 -9.79
N TYR A 635 -8.46 -17.29 -8.58
CA TYR A 635 -8.18 -18.44 -7.70
C TYR A 635 -9.36 -18.77 -6.76
N HIS A 636 -10.41 -17.95 -6.75
CA HIS A 636 -11.65 -18.28 -6.05
C HIS A 636 -12.25 -19.58 -6.63
N PRO A 637 -12.75 -20.54 -5.82
CA PRO A 637 -13.13 -21.85 -6.35
C PRO A 637 -14.21 -21.80 -7.45
N GLY A 638 -15.22 -20.93 -7.32
CA GLY A 638 -16.22 -20.72 -8.37
C GLY A 638 -15.61 -20.14 -9.66
N ASN A 639 -14.73 -19.14 -9.54
CA ASN A 639 -14.03 -18.55 -10.67
C ASN A 639 -13.09 -19.55 -11.36
N ARG A 640 -12.38 -20.41 -10.62
CA ARG A 640 -11.52 -21.45 -11.20
C ARG A 640 -12.29 -22.40 -12.10
N ILE A 641 -13.44 -22.89 -11.63
CA ILE A 641 -14.32 -23.77 -12.42
C ILE A 641 -14.81 -23.04 -13.68
N PHE A 642 -15.20 -21.77 -13.52
CA PHE A 642 -15.64 -20.96 -14.64
C PHE A 642 -14.51 -20.65 -15.64
N ASP A 643 -13.29 -20.36 -15.17
CA ASP A 643 -12.14 -20.07 -16.01
C ASP A 643 -11.67 -21.32 -16.78
N GLU A 644 -11.77 -22.51 -16.20
CA GLU A 644 -11.55 -23.78 -16.91
C GLU A 644 -12.57 -23.97 -18.05
N TYR A 645 -13.83 -23.60 -17.81
CA TYR A 645 -14.87 -23.57 -18.83
C TYR A 645 -14.52 -22.57 -19.96
N ILE A 646 -14.10 -21.35 -19.61
CA ILE A 646 -13.66 -20.34 -20.58
C ILE A 646 -12.42 -20.81 -21.36
N HIS A 647 -11.49 -21.50 -20.72
CA HIS A 647 -10.30 -22.05 -21.37
C HIS A 647 -10.66 -23.16 -22.38
N THR A 648 -11.64 -23.99 -22.04
CA THR A 648 -12.07 -25.11 -22.88
C THR A 648 -12.87 -24.64 -24.10
N TYR A 649 -13.83 -23.75 -23.89
CA TYR A 649 -14.84 -23.40 -24.90
C TYR A 649 -14.67 -21.99 -25.50
N GLY A 650 -13.96 -21.08 -24.82
CA GLY A 650 -13.83 -19.68 -25.20
C GLY A 650 -12.81 -19.38 -26.30
N GLY A 651 -12.51 -18.09 -26.42
CA GLY A 651 -11.52 -17.56 -27.35
C GLY A 651 -11.90 -17.80 -28.82
N LYS A 652 -10.92 -18.24 -29.61
CA LYS A 652 -11.11 -18.44 -31.06
C LYS A 652 -12.24 -19.43 -31.37
N ARG A 653 -12.39 -20.50 -30.58
CA ARG A 653 -13.40 -21.55 -30.77
C ARG A 653 -14.81 -20.97 -30.64
N PHE A 654 -15.11 -20.28 -29.53
CA PHE A 654 -16.40 -19.64 -29.36
C PHE A 654 -16.68 -18.58 -30.43
N ARG A 655 -15.67 -17.80 -30.85
CA ARG A 655 -15.85 -16.79 -31.91
C ARG A 655 -16.25 -17.39 -33.25
N GLU A 656 -15.73 -18.56 -33.61
CA GLU A 656 -16.10 -19.28 -34.83
C GLU A 656 -17.56 -19.78 -34.78
N ILE A 657 -17.98 -20.32 -33.62
CA ILE A 657 -19.37 -20.72 -33.36
C ILE A 657 -20.29 -19.49 -33.41
N TRP A 658 -19.92 -18.42 -32.71
CA TRP A 658 -20.71 -17.19 -32.56
C TRP A 658 -20.94 -16.47 -33.88
N ARG A 659 -19.96 -16.47 -34.79
CA ARG A 659 -20.10 -15.86 -36.13
C ARG A 659 -21.09 -16.58 -37.04
N GLY A 660 -21.47 -17.81 -36.70
CA GLY A 660 -22.42 -18.59 -37.50
C GLY A 660 -21.92 -18.96 -38.90
N GLU A 661 -20.61 -18.83 -39.17
CA GLU A 661 -20.02 -19.18 -40.47
C GLU A 661 -19.93 -20.70 -40.65
N SER A 662 -19.84 -21.47 -39.56
CA SER A 662 -19.69 -22.93 -39.58
C SER A 662 -20.63 -23.68 -38.65
N PHE A 663 -21.37 -22.99 -37.77
CA PHE A 663 -22.24 -23.60 -36.78
C PHE A 663 -23.58 -22.85 -36.64
N PRO A 664 -24.68 -23.52 -36.25
CA PRO A 664 -25.93 -22.85 -35.92
C PRO A 664 -25.78 -21.90 -34.73
N LYS A 665 -26.46 -20.75 -34.76
CA LYS A 665 -26.44 -19.77 -33.63
C LYS A 665 -26.92 -20.38 -32.31
N SER A 666 -27.86 -21.33 -32.37
CA SER A 666 -28.34 -22.06 -31.20
C SER A 666 -27.23 -22.84 -30.49
N LEU A 667 -26.15 -23.23 -31.17
CA LEU A 667 -25.00 -23.85 -30.52
C LEU A 667 -24.28 -22.86 -29.59
N ALA A 668 -24.13 -21.60 -30.03
CA ALA A 668 -23.49 -20.57 -29.21
C ALA A 668 -24.33 -20.25 -27.97
N GLU A 669 -25.64 -20.14 -28.14
CA GLU A 669 -26.60 -19.99 -27.04
C GLU A 669 -26.57 -21.18 -26.09
N ASN A 670 -26.50 -22.41 -26.60
CA ASN A 670 -26.36 -23.62 -25.77
C ASN A 670 -25.06 -23.66 -24.99
N VAL A 671 -23.94 -23.18 -25.54
CA VAL A 671 -22.66 -23.07 -24.81
C VAL A 671 -22.77 -22.01 -23.71
N VAL A 672 -23.46 -20.89 -23.95
CA VAL A 672 -23.71 -19.90 -22.88
C VAL A 672 -24.61 -20.49 -21.79
N GLU A 673 -25.69 -21.17 -22.17
CA GLU A 673 -26.63 -21.82 -21.25
C GLU A 673 -25.96 -22.94 -20.43
N THR A 674 -25.09 -23.72 -21.06
CA THR A 674 -24.31 -24.77 -20.39
C THR A 674 -23.38 -24.17 -19.35
N GLY A 675 -22.72 -23.04 -19.66
CA GLY A 675 -21.88 -22.33 -18.70
C GLY A 675 -22.66 -21.84 -17.48
N LEU A 676 -23.88 -21.34 -17.69
CA LEU A 676 -24.78 -20.92 -16.62
C LEU A 676 -25.26 -22.11 -15.77
N ASN A 677 -25.67 -23.20 -16.43
CA ASN A 677 -26.20 -24.39 -15.76
C ASN A 677 -25.13 -25.18 -15.02
N MET A 678 -23.89 -25.21 -15.51
CA MET A 678 -22.76 -25.88 -14.85
C MET A 678 -22.60 -25.42 -13.39
N LEU A 679 -22.71 -24.12 -13.15
CA LEU A 679 -22.53 -23.53 -11.81
C LEU A 679 -23.79 -23.70 -10.94
N LYS A 680 -24.97 -23.50 -11.52
CA LYS A 680 -26.25 -23.65 -10.80
C LYS A 680 -26.52 -25.09 -10.36
N THR A 681 -26.31 -26.06 -11.25
CA THR A 681 -26.74 -27.45 -11.03
C THR A 681 -25.80 -28.24 -10.13
N HIS A 682 -24.48 -27.98 -10.19
CA HIS A 682 -23.54 -28.83 -9.48
C HIS A 682 -23.36 -28.42 -8.02
N ARG A 683 -23.46 -27.11 -7.70
CA ARG A 683 -23.05 -26.59 -6.38
C ARG A 683 -23.77 -25.31 -5.93
N SER A 684 -24.92 -25.00 -6.51
CA SER A 684 -25.69 -23.77 -6.19
C SER A 684 -24.85 -22.48 -6.34
N GLY A 685 -23.93 -22.45 -7.30
CA GLY A 685 -23.09 -21.28 -7.58
C GLY A 685 -23.87 -20.19 -8.33
N ARG A 686 -23.60 -18.93 -7.98
CA ARG A 686 -24.20 -17.73 -8.59
C ARG A 686 -23.14 -16.90 -9.30
N PHE A 687 -23.56 -15.91 -10.08
CA PHE A 687 -22.66 -14.87 -10.58
C PHE A 687 -22.89 -13.62 -9.74
N LEU A 688 -21.84 -13.10 -9.13
CA LEU A 688 -21.90 -11.89 -8.33
C LEU A 688 -21.06 -10.78 -8.96
N ASP A 689 -21.62 -9.58 -9.02
CA ASP A 689 -20.94 -8.35 -9.44
C ASP A 689 -20.66 -7.48 -8.22
N GLN A 690 -19.45 -6.92 -8.12
CA GLN A 690 -19.12 -6.01 -7.03
C GLN A 690 -19.45 -4.57 -7.40
N ASP A 691 -20.34 -3.91 -6.65
CA ASP A 691 -20.57 -2.47 -6.77
C ASP A 691 -19.25 -1.74 -6.46
N TYR A 692 -18.82 -0.88 -7.39
CA TYR A 692 -17.60 -0.10 -7.22
C TYR A 692 -17.75 1.07 -6.25
N ARG A 693 -18.97 1.39 -5.82
CA ARG A 693 -19.27 2.47 -4.88
C ARG A 693 -19.33 1.98 -3.45
N SER A 694 -20.13 0.95 -3.16
CA SER A 694 -20.25 0.41 -1.81
C SER A 694 -19.25 -0.72 -1.54
N GLY A 695 -18.82 -1.44 -2.58
CA GLY A 695 -18.07 -2.67 -2.43
C GLY A 695 -18.93 -3.92 -2.22
N ASP A 696 -20.24 -3.75 -2.17
CA ASP A 696 -21.21 -4.82 -1.98
C ASP A 696 -21.23 -5.77 -3.18
N TRP A 697 -21.53 -7.04 -2.92
CA TRP A 697 -21.74 -8.03 -3.97
C TRP A 697 -23.21 -8.14 -4.29
N ARG A 698 -23.57 -8.01 -5.57
CA ARG A 698 -24.93 -8.19 -6.07
C ARG A 698 -25.04 -9.46 -6.89
N GLU A 699 -26.11 -10.22 -6.70
CA GLU A 699 -26.41 -11.34 -7.61
C GLU A 699 -26.81 -10.82 -8.99
N MET A 700 -26.07 -11.22 -10.03
CA MET A 700 -26.41 -10.98 -11.41
C MET A 700 -27.66 -11.76 -11.78
N ASN A 701 -28.63 -11.11 -12.40
CA ASN A 701 -29.80 -11.81 -12.92
C ASN A 701 -29.39 -12.77 -14.07
N SER A 702 -30.34 -13.61 -14.51
CA SER A 702 -30.03 -14.62 -15.52
C SER A 702 -29.57 -14.02 -16.86
N LEU A 703 -30.03 -12.82 -17.22
CA LEU A 703 -29.63 -12.16 -18.46
C LEU A 703 -28.21 -11.60 -18.33
N GLU A 704 -27.93 -10.87 -17.26
CA GLU A 704 -26.60 -10.32 -16.95
C GLU A 704 -25.54 -11.42 -16.87
N SER A 705 -25.87 -12.54 -16.23
CA SER A 705 -24.99 -13.72 -16.17
C SER A 705 -24.68 -14.26 -17.56
N LYS A 706 -25.69 -14.39 -18.44
CA LYS A 706 -25.49 -14.86 -19.83
C LYS A 706 -24.65 -13.89 -20.64
N GLU A 707 -24.89 -12.59 -20.51
CA GLU A 707 -24.08 -11.57 -21.19
C GLU A 707 -22.62 -11.62 -20.73
N TYR A 708 -22.38 -11.78 -19.43
CA TYR A 708 -21.03 -11.93 -18.87
C TYR A 708 -20.34 -13.20 -19.38
N ILE A 709 -21.04 -14.34 -19.35
CA ILE A 709 -20.53 -15.63 -19.87
C ILE A 709 -20.19 -15.50 -21.36
N GLN A 710 -21.09 -14.95 -22.17
CA GLN A 710 -20.87 -14.74 -23.59
C GLN A 710 -19.67 -13.84 -23.86
N MET A 711 -19.53 -12.73 -23.12
CA MET A 711 -18.37 -11.83 -23.21
C MET A 711 -17.08 -12.60 -22.89
N ARG A 712 -17.04 -13.33 -21.77
CA ARG A 712 -15.86 -14.09 -21.33
C ARG A 712 -15.49 -15.20 -22.32
N LEU A 713 -16.48 -15.89 -22.89
CA LEU A 713 -16.26 -16.87 -23.95
C LEU A 713 -15.74 -16.22 -25.23
N PHE A 714 -16.27 -15.06 -25.63
CA PHE A 714 -15.82 -14.33 -26.82
C PHE A 714 -14.36 -13.84 -26.68
N VAL A 715 -14.04 -13.24 -25.54
CA VAL A 715 -12.70 -12.77 -25.18
C VAL A 715 -11.74 -13.96 -25.11
N GLY A 716 -12.12 -15.01 -24.38
CA GLY A 716 -11.29 -16.17 -24.08
C GLY A 716 -10.38 -15.95 -22.86
N PRO A 717 -9.37 -16.81 -22.68
CA PRO A 717 -8.39 -16.68 -21.59
C PRO A 717 -7.62 -15.36 -21.64
N ARG A 718 -7.10 -14.92 -20.49
CA ARG A 718 -6.37 -13.65 -20.33
C ARG A 718 -5.10 -13.56 -21.20
N ASN A 719 -4.46 -14.69 -21.50
CA ASN A 719 -3.27 -14.75 -22.36
C ASN A 719 -3.56 -14.53 -23.86
N THR A 720 -4.82 -14.39 -24.26
CA THR A 720 -5.20 -14.02 -25.63
C THR A 720 -5.14 -12.52 -25.86
N LEU A 721 -5.01 -12.08 -27.11
CA LEU A 721 -5.02 -10.65 -27.46
C LEU A 721 -6.26 -9.90 -26.91
N LEU A 722 -7.46 -10.50 -27.06
CA LEU A 722 -8.68 -9.89 -26.56
C LEU A 722 -8.71 -9.89 -25.02
N GLY A 723 -8.15 -10.92 -24.39
CA GLY A 723 -7.99 -10.98 -22.93
C GLY A 723 -7.14 -9.82 -22.42
N VAL A 724 -5.96 -9.60 -23.01
CA VAL A 724 -5.09 -8.46 -22.69
C VAL A 724 -5.78 -7.12 -22.94
N LEU A 725 -6.47 -6.96 -24.07
CA LEU A 725 -7.20 -5.72 -24.37
C LEU A 725 -8.34 -5.45 -23.39
N LYS A 726 -9.09 -6.48 -22.98
CA LYS A 726 -10.14 -6.36 -21.96
C LYS A 726 -9.53 -5.93 -20.63
N GLN A 727 -8.43 -6.55 -20.22
CA GLN A 727 -7.73 -6.21 -18.99
C GLN A 727 -7.23 -4.76 -19.00
N GLU A 728 -6.70 -4.26 -20.12
CA GLU A 728 -6.30 -2.85 -20.26
C GLU A 728 -7.50 -1.88 -20.16
N VAL A 729 -8.66 -2.26 -20.70
CA VAL A 729 -9.90 -1.49 -20.50
C VAL A 729 -10.31 -1.47 -19.03
N ASP A 730 -10.21 -2.61 -18.34
CA ASP A 730 -10.55 -2.72 -16.93
C ASP A 730 -9.61 -1.88 -16.04
N TYR A 731 -8.30 -1.85 -16.35
CA TYR A 731 -7.34 -0.96 -15.69
C TYR A 731 -7.68 0.51 -15.85
N MET A 732 -8.10 0.92 -17.05
CA MET A 732 -8.52 2.30 -17.27
C MET A 732 -9.77 2.62 -16.45
N VAL A 733 -10.76 1.71 -16.42
CA VAL A 733 -11.98 1.89 -15.62
C VAL A 733 -11.65 1.99 -14.12
N ASP A 734 -10.77 1.13 -13.61
CA ASP A 734 -10.30 1.17 -12.21
C ASP A 734 -9.60 2.48 -11.87
N GLU A 735 -8.73 3.00 -12.74
CA GLU A 735 -8.03 4.27 -12.51
C GLU A 735 -9.00 5.47 -12.39
N TYR A 736 -10.13 5.43 -13.12
CA TYR A 736 -11.20 6.42 -12.99
C TYR A 736 -12.13 6.17 -11.79
N ARG A 737 -12.30 4.92 -11.35
CA ARG A 737 -13.16 4.59 -10.20
C ARG A 737 -12.47 4.81 -8.87
N HIS A 738 -11.22 4.39 -8.76
CA HIS A 738 -10.50 4.24 -7.51
C HIS A 738 -9.13 4.95 -7.54
N GLY A 739 -8.51 5.13 -8.71
CA GLY A 739 -7.19 5.73 -8.86
C GLY A 739 -7.16 7.28 -8.83
N TRP A 740 -6.06 7.87 -9.31
CA TRP A 740 -5.84 9.33 -9.29
C TRP A 740 -6.88 10.11 -10.10
N GLN A 741 -7.52 9.46 -11.07
CA GLN A 741 -8.50 10.08 -11.95
C GLN A 741 -9.91 10.16 -11.35
N ARG A 742 -10.17 9.55 -10.19
CA ARG A 742 -11.50 9.55 -9.54
C ARG A 742 -12.07 10.94 -9.28
N ASN A 743 -11.25 11.88 -8.82
CA ASN A 743 -11.73 13.20 -8.37
C ASN A 743 -11.90 14.24 -9.49
N TYR A 744 -11.76 13.86 -10.76
CA TYR A 744 -12.07 14.74 -11.89
C TYR A 744 -13.58 14.70 -12.17
N LYS A 745 -14.38 15.38 -11.33
CA LYS A 745 -15.84 15.18 -11.18
C LYS A 745 -16.63 14.95 -12.47
N SER A 746 -16.49 15.78 -13.50
CA SER A 746 -17.20 15.57 -14.77
C SER A 746 -16.53 14.51 -15.65
N MET A 747 -15.22 14.64 -15.89
CA MET A 747 -14.48 13.77 -16.82
C MET A 747 -14.38 12.31 -16.36
N SER A 748 -14.32 12.04 -15.06
CA SER A 748 -14.17 10.68 -14.53
C SER A 748 -15.38 9.84 -14.87
N TRP A 749 -16.58 10.31 -14.51
CA TRP A 749 -17.83 9.59 -14.76
C TRP A 749 -18.06 9.36 -16.26
N TYR A 750 -17.87 10.40 -17.10
CA TYR A 750 -17.99 10.25 -18.56
C TYR A 750 -16.98 9.25 -19.14
N SER A 751 -15.76 9.19 -18.58
CA SER A 751 -14.73 8.25 -19.03
C SER A 751 -15.11 6.82 -18.65
N GLN A 752 -15.62 6.60 -17.43
CA GLN A 752 -16.11 5.29 -16.99
C GLN A 752 -17.24 4.78 -17.88
N LEU A 753 -18.22 5.63 -18.20
CA LEU A 753 -19.29 5.34 -19.14
C LEU A 753 -18.78 4.95 -20.52
N TYR A 754 -17.93 5.80 -21.07
CA TYR A 754 -17.36 5.60 -22.39
C TYR A 754 -16.59 4.27 -22.47
N LEU A 755 -15.75 3.99 -21.47
CA LEU A 755 -14.95 2.77 -21.39
C LEU A 755 -15.84 1.53 -21.22
N THR A 756 -16.89 1.61 -20.41
CA THR A 756 -17.86 0.51 -20.23
C THR A 756 -18.62 0.22 -21.52
N GLN A 757 -19.09 1.26 -22.22
CA GLN A 757 -19.73 1.12 -23.52
C GLN A 757 -18.77 0.60 -24.59
N LEU A 758 -17.52 1.06 -24.58
CA LEU A 758 -16.46 0.59 -25.47
C LEU A 758 -16.20 -0.90 -25.23
N SER A 759 -16.08 -1.32 -23.97
CA SER A 759 -15.92 -2.71 -23.56
C SER A 759 -17.05 -3.58 -24.11
N ARG A 760 -18.32 -3.20 -23.86
CA ARG A 760 -19.48 -3.90 -24.41
C ARG A 760 -19.41 -3.98 -25.94
N ARG A 761 -19.16 -2.87 -26.64
CA ARG A 761 -19.07 -2.86 -28.12
C ARG A 761 -17.94 -3.72 -28.68
N LEU A 762 -16.79 -3.77 -28.00
CA LEU A 762 -15.64 -4.55 -28.45
C LEU A 762 -15.80 -6.04 -28.18
N PHE A 763 -16.49 -6.41 -27.10
CA PHE A 763 -16.45 -7.77 -26.56
C PHE A 763 -17.81 -8.50 -26.54
N THR A 764 -18.93 -7.83 -26.81
CA THR A 764 -20.27 -8.46 -26.91
C THR A 764 -20.95 -8.27 -28.27
N ALA A 765 -20.70 -7.16 -28.98
CA ALA A 765 -21.38 -6.87 -30.24
C ALA A 765 -20.82 -7.69 -31.42
N TRP A 766 -21.71 -8.06 -32.35
CA TRP A 766 -21.38 -8.71 -33.63
C TRP A 766 -20.33 -7.89 -34.39
N PRO A 767 -19.05 -8.28 -34.43
CA PRO A 767 -18.05 -7.43 -35.02
C PRO A 767 -18.25 -7.47 -36.54
N ARG A 768 -18.51 -6.32 -37.17
CA ARG A 768 -18.18 -6.14 -38.58
C ARG A 768 -16.67 -6.38 -38.72
N ARG A 769 -16.27 -7.54 -39.26
CA ARG A 769 -14.90 -7.99 -39.58
C ARG A 769 -13.79 -7.20 -38.87
N ILE A 770 -13.49 -7.54 -37.61
CA ILE A 770 -12.19 -7.19 -37.03
C ILE A 770 -11.16 -8.10 -37.70
N ARG A 771 -10.36 -7.56 -38.64
CA ARG A 771 -9.21 -8.28 -39.21
C ARG A 771 -8.15 -8.43 -38.11
N GLU A 772 -8.09 -9.60 -37.48
CA GLU A 772 -6.94 -9.99 -36.65
C GLU A 772 -5.67 -9.91 -37.52
N LYS A 773 -4.81 -8.92 -37.27
CA LYS A 773 -3.45 -8.96 -37.82
C LYS A 773 -2.71 -10.06 -37.08
N LYS A 774 -2.11 -11.00 -37.82
CA LYS A 774 -1.47 -12.20 -37.25
C LYS A 774 -0.39 -11.92 -36.19
N ASN A 775 0.20 -10.72 -36.18
CA ASN A 775 1.20 -10.34 -35.20
C ASN A 775 0.80 -9.02 -34.54
N VAL A 776 0.28 -9.08 -33.32
CA VAL A 776 0.25 -7.92 -32.44
C VAL A 776 1.62 -7.84 -31.78
N THR A 777 2.40 -6.82 -32.16
CA THR A 777 3.70 -6.56 -31.56
C THR A 777 3.52 -5.94 -30.18
N LYS A 778 4.51 -6.12 -29.28
CA LYS A 778 4.62 -5.41 -27.99
C LYS A 778 4.39 -3.90 -28.16
N GLU A 779 4.89 -3.33 -29.25
CA GLU A 779 4.71 -1.92 -29.63
C GLU A 779 3.24 -1.51 -29.82
N THR A 780 2.37 -2.43 -30.27
CA THR A 780 0.93 -2.15 -30.43
C THR A 780 0.23 -2.06 -29.08
N VAL A 781 0.61 -2.92 -28.14
CA VAL A 781 0.13 -2.85 -26.75
C VAL A 781 0.63 -1.55 -26.09
N ASP A 782 1.92 -1.23 -26.23
CA ASP A 782 2.49 0.01 -25.70
C ASP A 782 1.82 1.28 -26.26
N LYS A 783 1.42 1.27 -27.54
CA LYS A 783 0.65 2.36 -28.15
C LYS A 783 -0.73 2.50 -27.53
N PHE A 784 -1.39 1.39 -27.21
CA PHE A 784 -2.69 1.39 -26.54
C PHE A 784 -2.57 1.93 -25.10
N GLN A 785 -1.50 1.58 -24.39
CA GLN A 785 -1.22 2.10 -23.04
C GLN A 785 -0.99 3.62 -23.01
N ARG A 786 -0.55 4.22 -24.13
CA ARG A 786 -0.39 5.67 -24.28
C ARG A 786 -1.64 6.36 -24.82
N PHE A 787 -2.70 5.61 -25.15
CA PHE A 787 -3.92 6.15 -25.71
C PHE A 787 -4.63 7.01 -24.67
N ARG A 788 -4.55 8.34 -24.83
CA ARG A 788 -5.38 9.26 -24.07
C ARG A 788 -6.75 9.28 -24.72
N ILE A 789 -7.80 9.14 -23.91
CA ILE A 789 -9.19 9.31 -24.37
C ILE A 789 -9.26 10.63 -25.15
N PRO A 790 -9.74 10.62 -26.41
CA PRO A 790 -9.86 11.84 -27.20
C PRO A 790 -10.66 12.86 -26.39
N LYS A 791 -10.19 14.11 -26.35
CA LYS A 791 -11.03 15.19 -25.82
C LYS A 791 -12.37 15.16 -26.58
N PRO A 792 -13.51 15.36 -25.89
CA PRO A 792 -14.81 15.34 -26.56
C PRO A 792 -14.75 16.28 -27.79
N PRO A 793 -15.27 15.85 -28.94
CA PRO A 793 -15.13 16.60 -30.18
C PRO A 793 -15.66 18.02 -29.99
N LYS A 794 -14.91 19.02 -30.46
CA LYS A 794 -15.26 20.45 -30.37
C LYS A 794 -16.60 20.81 -31.05
N HIS A 795 -17.18 19.88 -31.81
CA HIS A 795 -18.41 20.03 -32.58
C HIS A 795 -19.66 19.43 -31.91
N LEU A 796 -19.59 18.99 -30.65
CA LEU A 796 -20.81 18.72 -29.88
C LEU A 796 -21.66 20.00 -29.85
N SER A 797 -22.93 19.89 -30.29
CA SER A 797 -23.84 21.02 -30.47
C SER A 797 -23.96 21.85 -29.18
N ALA A 798 -24.33 23.12 -29.30
CA ALA A 798 -24.52 24.01 -28.14
C ALA A 798 -25.50 23.45 -27.08
N SER A 799 -26.36 22.49 -27.46
CA SER A 799 -27.29 21.77 -26.58
C SER A 799 -26.65 20.63 -25.76
N ILE A 800 -25.37 20.30 -25.96
CA ILE A 800 -24.61 19.26 -25.25
C ILE A 800 -23.45 19.90 -24.47
N ARG A 801 -23.60 21.17 -24.05
CA ARG A 801 -22.55 21.92 -23.34
C ARG A 801 -22.71 21.94 -21.83
N ASP A 802 -23.90 21.66 -21.31
CA ASP A 802 -24.10 21.46 -19.88
C ASP A 802 -24.01 19.97 -19.52
N ASP A 803 -23.71 19.69 -18.25
CA ASP A 803 -23.60 18.32 -17.75
C ASP A 803 -24.89 17.52 -18.00
N LYS A 804 -26.03 18.21 -18.04
CA LYS A 804 -27.33 17.63 -18.38
C LYS A 804 -27.39 17.13 -19.83
N GLY A 805 -26.96 17.90 -20.81
CA GLY A 805 -26.98 17.51 -22.22
C GLY A 805 -25.99 16.41 -22.57
N ILE A 806 -24.81 16.36 -21.92
CA ILE A 806 -23.87 15.23 -22.07
C ILE A 806 -24.44 13.99 -21.38
N ARG A 807 -25.01 14.14 -20.17
CA ARG A 807 -25.72 13.09 -19.46
C ARG A 807 -26.85 12.54 -20.31
N ASP A 808 -27.77 13.36 -20.81
CA ASP A 808 -28.88 12.92 -21.67
C ASP A 808 -28.39 12.33 -23.01
N PHE A 809 -27.26 12.78 -23.58
CA PHE A 809 -26.66 12.16 -24.78
C PHE A 809 -26.08 10.75 -24.51
N LEU A 810 -25.38 10.57 -23.40
CA LEU A 810 -24.79 9.28 -23.02
C LEU A 810 -25.82 8.32 -22.43
N MET A 811 -26.78 8.85 -21.66
CA MET A 811 -27.79 8.14 -20.88
C MET A 811 -29.09 7.93 -21.64
N GLY A 812 -29.45 8.83 -22.56
CA GLY A 812 -30.67 8.75 -23.38
C GLY A 812 -30.72 7.55 -24.33
N ARG A 813 -29.72 6.67 -24.28
CA ARG A 813 -29.73 5.33 -24.90
C ARG A 813 -29.22 4.21 -23.97
N SER A 814 -28.95 4.47 -22.68
CA SER A 814 -28.19 3.55 -21.82
C SER A 814 -28.65 3.40 -20.37
N TYR A 815 -29.81 3.92 -19.97
CA TYR A 815 -30.46 3.39 -18.76
C TYR A 815 -30.63 1.88 -18.95
N PRO A 816 -30.28 1.02 -17.96
CA PRO A 816 -30.73 -0.36 -17.97
C PRO A 816 -32.23 -0.34 -18.18
N ALA A 817 -32.69 -1.01 -19.23
CA ALA A 817 -34.11 -1.14 -19.45
C ALA A 817 -34.65 -1.98 -18.29
N PHE A 818 -35.66 -1.47 -17.57
CA PHE A 818 -36.41 -2.35 -16.69
C PHE A 818 -36.99 -3.50 -17.50
N HIS A 819 -37.06 -4.67 -16.91
CA HIS A 819 -37.59 -5.85 -17.56
C HIS A 819 -39.07 -6.04 -17.23
N PHE A 820 -39.78 -6.71 -18.13
CA PHE A 820 -41.12 -7.20 -17.82
C PHE A 820 -41.09 -8.04 -16.54
N GLY A 821 -41.98 -7.76 -15.59
CA GLY A 821 -42.05 -8.44 -14.30
C GLY A 821 -41.14 -7.84 -13.22
N GLU A 822 -40.40 -6.76 -13.49
CA GLU A 822 -39.51 -6.14 -12.50
C GLU A 822 -40.30 -5.23 -11.54
N GLU A 823 -40.08 -5.41 -10.23
CA GLU A 823 -40.65 -4.55 -9.18
C GLU A 823 -39.95 -3.18 -9.16
N VAL A 824 -40.75 -2.13 -9.20
CA VAL A 824 -40.32 -0.75 -9.29
C VAL A 824 -41.12 0.13 -8.33
N GLU A 825 -40.54 1.26 -7.98
CA GLU A 825 -41.27 2.34 -7.32
C GLU A 825 -41.38 3.51 -8.30
N TYR A 826 -42.56 4.10 -8.37
CA TYR A 826 -42.84 5.27 -9.19
C TYR A 826 -42.93 6.51 -8.31
N MET A 827 -42.18 7.54 -8.69
CA MET A 827 -42.25 8.86 -8.08
C MET A 827 -43.19 9.74 -8.90
N GLU A 828 -44.33 10.13 -8.30
CA GLU A 828 -45.27 11.03 -8.97
C GLU A 828 -44.70 12.47 -8.99
N PRO A 829 -44.63 13.14 -10.15
CA PRO A 829 -43.97 14.45 -10.28
C PRO A 829 -44.53 15.56 -9.37
N ASP A 830 -45.81 15.48 -9.04
CA ASP A 830 -46.52 16.51 -8.27
C ASP A 830 -46.53 16.24 -6.75
N GLU A 831 -46.23 15.00 -6.34
CA GLU A 831 -46.15 14.58 -4.94
C GLU A 831 -44.71 14.23 -4.58
N ARG A 832 -43.89 15.27 -4.45
CA ARG A 832 -42.55 15.13 -3.86
C ARG A 832 -42.72 14.33 -2.56
N PHE A 833 -42.07 13.18 -2.47
CA PHE A 833 -42.04 12.22 -1.34
C PHE A 833 -43.02 11.03 -1.34
N GLN A 834 -43.92 10.84 -2.31
CA GLN A 834 -44.69 9.58 -2.40
C GLN A 834 -44.13 8.65 -3.49
N LEU A 835 -43.79 7.42 -3.07
CA LEU A 835 -43.33 6.33 -3.91
C LEU A 835 -44.43 5.27 -4.01
N PHE A 836 -44.82 4.93 -5.24
CA PHE A 836 -45.85 3.92 -5.51
C PHE A 836 -45.19 2.63 -6.01
N GLY A 837 -45.30 1.55 -5.25
CA GLY A 837 -44.80 0.23 -5.66
C GLY A 837 -45.62 -0.34 -6.81
N GLY A 838 -44.96 -0.94 -7.81
CA GLY A 838 -45.60 -1.62 -8.92
C GLY A 838 -44.67 -2.53 -9.71
N THR A 839 -45.21 -3.34 -10.63
CA THR A 839 -44.43 -4.20 -11.53
C THR A 839 -44.44 -3.62 -12.94
N VAL A 840 -43.30 -3.67 -13.63
CA VAL A 840 -43.20 -3.31 -15.05
C VAL A 840 -43.95 -4.35 -15.90
N THR A 841 -45.00 -3.93 -16.59
CA THR A 841 -45.83 -4.77 -17.46
C THR A 841 -45.51 -4.64 -18.94
N GLU A 842 -44.86 -3.55 -19.37
CA GLU A 842 -44.38 -3.41 -20.74
C GLU A 842 -43.19 -2.44 -20.80
N VAL A 843 -42.28 -2.70 -21.74
CA VAL A 843 -41.12 -1.84 -22.03
C VAL A 843 -41.29 -1.28 -23.43
N SER A 844 -41.39 0.05 -23.57
CA SER A 844 -41.65 0.70 -24.85
C SER A 844 -40.59 0.34 -25.92
N LYS A 845 -41.05 -0.15 -27.07
CA LYS A 845 -40.20 -0.52 -28.23
C LYS A 845 -39.34 0.63 -28.77
N TYR A 846 -39.73 1.88 -28.52
CA TYR A 846 -39.04 3.07 -29.04
C TYR A 846 -38.13 3.74 -28.02
N GLY A 847 -37.93 3.12 -26.85
CA GLY A 847 -36.86 3.43 -25.91
C GLY A 847 -37.15 4.66 -25.05
N GLY A 848 -37.58 4.43 -23.81
CA GLY A 848 -37.58 5.44 -22.74
C GLY A 848 -38.75 5.36 -21.78
N GLY A 849 -39.87 4.76 -22.20
CA GLY A 849 -41.08 4.63 -21.40
C GLY A 849 -41.37 3.22 -20.88
N TYR A 850 -42.00 3.13 -19.72
CA TYR A 850 -42.41 1.87 -19.07
C TYR A 850 -43.90 1.90 -18.75
N ASP A 851 -44.54 0.75 -18.90
CA ASP A 851 -45.88 0.54 -18.37
C ASP A 851 -45.73 -0.16 -17.03
N VAL A 852 -46.28 0.43 -15.97
CA VAL A 852 -46.15 -0.08 -14.59
C VAL A 852 -47.53 -0.32 -14.01
N ALA A 853 -47.75 -1.51 -13.43
CA ALA A 853 -48.94 -1.88 -12.68
C ALA A 853 -48.70 -1.74 -11.18
N PHE A 854 -49.45 -0.87 -10.51
CA PHE A 854 -49.25 -0.53 -9.09
C PHE A 854 -50.02 -1.44 -8.12
N TYR A 855 -49.48 -1.63 -6.90
CA TYR A 855 -50.11 -2.39 -5.80
C TYR A 855 -50.20 -1.52 -4.53
N GLY A 856 -51.39 -1.38 -3.93
CA GLY A 856 -51.58 -0.70 -2.64
C GLY A 856 -53.00 -0.17 -2.37
N ASP A 857 -53.33 0.10 -1.10
CA ASP A 857 -54.67 0.46 -0.60
C ASP A 857 -55.25 1.77 -1.16
N HIS A 858 -54.40 2.63 -1.75
CA HIS A 858 -54.81 3.85 -2.46
C HIS A 858 -55.15 3.60 -3.94
N VAL A 859 -54.92 2.39 -4.45
CA VAL A 859 -55.25 1.98 -5.81
C VAL A 859 -56.38 0.96 -5.73
N SER A 860 -57.61 1.44 -5.84
CA SER A 860 -58.84 0.65 -5.61
C SER A 860 -59.04 -0.59 -6.51
N LYS A 861 -58.15 -0.84 -7.48
CA LYS A 861 -58.01 -2.07 -8.27
C LYS A 861 -56.58 -2.17 -8.81
N MET A 862 -56.04 -3.38 -8.91
CA MET A 862 -54.73 -3.78 -9.46
C MET A 862 -54.48 -3.38 -10.95
N SER A 863 -55.21 -2.40 -11.49
CA SER A 863 -55.38 -2.17 -12.93
C SER A 863 -55.05 -0.75 -13.41
N SER A 864 -54.56 0.17 -12.57
CA SER A 864 -54.10 1.47 -13.10
C SER A 864 -52.71 1.30 -13.72
N ILE A 865 -52.67 0.81 -14.96
CA ILE A 865 -51.45 0.81 -15.76
C ILE A 865 -51.20 2.25 -16.19
N LYS A 866 -50.16 2.88 -15.66
CA LYS A 866 -49.67 4.15 -16.23
C LYS A 866 -48.76 3.79 -17.40
N HIS A 867 -49.19 4.20 -18.60
CA HIS A 867 -48.47 3.88 -19.83
C HIS A 867 -47.33 4.87 -20.08
N ASN A 868 -46.20 4.35 -20.60
CA ASN A 868 -45.08 5.12 -21.12
C ASN A 868 -44.47 6.10 -20.09
N LEU A 869 -44.36 5.68 -18.83
CA LEU A 869 -43.71 6.43 -17.76
C LEU A 869 -42.24 6.68 -18.10
N ASP A 870 -41.79 7.92 -17.99
CA ASP A 870 -40.38 8.27 -18.16
C ASP A 870 -39.51 7.44 -17.19
N ARG A 871 -38.45 6.81 -17.70
CA ARG A 871 -37.45 6.07 -16.91
C ARG A 871 -36.99 6.80 -15.66
N LYS A 872 -36.97 8.13 -15.68
CA LYS A 872 -36.54 8.98 -14.55
C LYS A 872 -37.52 8.98 -13.38
N LEU A 873 -38.78 8.64 -13.64
CA LEU A 873 -39.84 8.58 -12.63
C LEU A 873 -40.02 7.18 -12.05
N VAL A 874 -39.37 6.19 -12.63
CA VAL A 874 -39.44 4.79 -12.21
C VAL A 874 -38.08 4.40 -11.69
N ILE A 875 -38.00 4.04 -10.40
CA ILE A 875 -36.79 3.56 -9.73
C ILE A 875 -36.96 2.08 -9.42
N THR A 876 -35.87 1.31 -9.43
CA THR A 876 -35.97 -0.10 -9.05
C THR A 876 -36.27 -0.19 -7.57
N ARG A 877 -37.22 -1.03 -7.18
CA ARG A 877 -37.45 -1.28 -5.76
C ARG A 877 -36.25 -2.02 -5.20
N GLY A 878 -35.62 -1.48 -4.15
CA GLY A 878 -34.60 -2.19 -3.41
C GLY A 878 -35.17 -3.53 -2.93
N PRO A 879 -34.48 -4.66 -3.12
CA PRO A 879 -34.99 -5.93 -2.65
C PRO A 879 -34.79 -6.06 -1.14
N MET A 880 -35.81 -6.54 -0.45
CA MET A 880 -35.75 -6.85 0.98
C MET A 880 -34.75 -7.99 1.20
N ALA A 881 -33.66 -7.72 1.91
CA ALA A 881 -32.67 -8.70 2.34
C ALA A 881 -32.29 -8.50 3.81
N GLU A 882 -32.04 -9.60 4.52
CA GLU A 882 -31.45 -9.55 5.86
C GLU A 882 -30.10 -8.79 5.81
N GLY A 883 -29.90 -7.90 6.76
CA GLY A 883 -28.77 -6.98 6.88
C GLY A 883 -28.93 -5.64 6.15
N ALA A 884 -29.95 -5.45 5.32
CA ALA A 884 -30.15 -4.20 4.58
C ALA A 884 -30.56 -3.04 5.51
N LYS A 885 -29.98 -1.85 5.31
CA LYS A 885 -30.38 -0.63 6.03
C LYS A 885 -31.70 -0.08 5.50
N VAL A 886 -32.59 0.28 6.41
CA VAL A 886 -33.93 0.78 6.11
C VAL A 886 -34.29 1.93 7.05
N MET A 887 -35.21 2.79 6.60
CA MET A 887 -35.99 3.68 7.45
C MET A 887 -37.36 3.04 7.64
N ALA A 888 -37.65 2.51 8.82
CA ALA A 888 -38.91 1.84 9.11
C ALA A 888 -39.83 2.69 9.99
N LYS A 889 -41.13 2.67 9.69
CA LYS A 889 -42.14 3.46 10.37
C LYS A 889 -42.64 2.72 11.60
N VAL A 890 -42.51 3.35 12.75
CA VAL A 890 -43.04 2.88 14.04
C VAL A 890 -43.83 4.03 14.65
N ASP A 891 -45.07 3.78 15.07
CA ASP A 891 -45.96 4.78 15.68
C ASP A 891 -46.07 6.11 14.91
N GLY A 892 -46.07 6.03 13.58
CA GLY A 892 -46.25 7.19 12.71
C GLY A 892 -44.97 7.92 12.30
N SER A 893 -43.81 7.56 12.86
CA SER A 893 -42.51 8.19 12.57
C SER A 893 -41.52 7.18 11.98
N TYR A 894 -40.58 7.63 11.14
CA TYR A 894 -39.56 6.77 10.53
C TYR A 894 -38.25 6.79 11.32
N TYR A 895 -37.70 5.61 11.57
CA TYR A 895 -36.45 5.42 12.31
C TYR A 895 -35.47 4.56 11.50
N PRO A 896 -34.16 4.83 11.55
CA PRO A 896 -33.15 4.03 10.86
C PRO A 896 -32.93 2.70 11.57
N GLY A 897 -32.81 1.62 10.80
CA GLY A 897 -32.51 0.28 11.30
C GLY A 897 -31.97 -0.65 10.22
N ARG A 898 -31.80 -1.92 10.57
CA ARG A 898 -31.40 -3.01 9.68
C ARG A 898 -32.43 -4.12 9.71
N ILE A 899 -32.76 -4.65 8.54
CA ILE A 899 -33.61 -5.84 8.45
C ILE A 899 -32.86 -7.00 9.11
N PHE A 900 -33.44 -7.57 10.15
CA PHE A 900 -32.90 -8.74 10.84
C PHE A 900 -33.39 -10.03 10.19
N PHE A 901 -34.69 -10.08 9.88
CA PHE A 901 -35.36 -11.26 9.33
C PHE A 901 -36.47 -10.83 8.35
N ILE A 902 -36.75 -11.68 7.36
CA ILE A 902 -37.82 -11.44 6.39
C ILE A 902 -38.80 -12.61 6.42
N SER A 903 -40.04 -12.29 6.76
CA SER A 903 -41.15 -13.24 6.76
C SER A 903 -41.58 -13.59 5.33
N ALA A 904 -42.15 -14.78 5.16
CA ALA A 904 -42.59 -15.29 3.85
C ALA A 904 -43.70 -14.44 3.19
N ASP A 905 -44.41 -13.62 3.98
CA ASP A 905 -45.43 -12.68 3.52
C ASP A 905 -44.85 -11.31 3.08
N GLY A 906 -43.53 -11.14 3.19
CA GLY A 906 -42.81 -9.92 2.83
C GLY A 906 -42.67 -8.91 3.96
N SER A 907 -43.25 -9.14 5.14
CA SER A 907 -42.95 -8.30 6.31
C SER A 907 -41.52 -8.54 6.79
N ALA A 908 -40.94 -7.53 7.47
CA ALA A 908 -39.57 -7.58 7.95
C ALA A 908 -39.50 -7.29 9.44
N ASP A 909 -38.64 -8.02 10.13
CA ASP A 909 -38.24 -7.67 11.49
C ASP A 909 -37.04 -6.72 11.39
N VAL A 910 -37.09 -5.59 12.09
CA VAL A 910 -36.07 -4.53 12.00
C VAL A 910 -35.44 -4.30 13.36
N GLU A 911 -34.11 -4.38 13.41
CA GLU A 911 -33.27 -3.94 14.52
C GLU A 911 -32.86 -2.48 14.26
N PHE A 912 -33.33 -1.56 15.09
CA PHE A 912 -33.06 -0.13 14.96
C PHE A 912 -31.66 0.23 15.44
N ASP A 913 -31.11 1.35 14.95
CA ASP A 913 -29.74 1.77 15.28
C ASP A 913 -29.55 2.12 16.78
N ASP A 914 -30.65 2.27 17.56
CA ASP A 914 -30.65 2.44 19.02
C ASP A 914 -30.72 1.11 19.81
N GLY A 915 -30.81 -0.02 19.12
CA GLY A 915 -30.90 -1.37 19.68
C GLY A 915 -32.32 -1.87 19.92
N ASP A 916 -33.36 -1.07 19.62
CA ASP A 916 -34.74 -1.52 19.69
C ASP A 916 -35.08 -2.48 18.54
N TYR A 917 -36.10 -3.31 18.74
CA TYR A 917 -36.48 -4.37 17.81
C TYR A 917 -37.99 -4.40 17.60
N VAL A 918 -38.42 -4.42 16.34
CA VAL A 918 -39.85 -4.52 15.97
C VAL A 918 -40.02 -5.60 14.92
N GLU A 919 -40.94 -6.52 15.18
CA GLU A 919 -41.27 -7.65 14.32
C GLU A 919 -42.41 -7.34 13.35
N ASN A 920 -42.42 -8.01 12.20
CA ASN A 920 -43.48 -8.02 11.20
C ASN A 920 -43.88 -6.62 10.71
N ILE A 921 -42.91 -5.71 10.54
CA ILE A 921 -43.18 -4.42 9.91
C ILE A 921 -43.59 -4.69 8.46
N PRO A 922 -44.78 -4.22 8.02
CA PRO A 922 -45.22 -4.43 6.65
C PRO A 922 -44.28 -3.75 5.66
N TYR A 923 -44.10 -4.37 4.49
CA TYR A 923 -43.12 -3.89 3.49
C TYR A 923 -43.38 -2.49 2.93
N TRP A 924 -44.58 -1.94 3.12
CA TRP A 924 -44.94 -0.57 2.73
C TRP A 924 -44.69 0.46 3.83
N GLU A 925 -44.29 0.02 5.03
CA GLU A 925 -43.98 0.88 6.17
C GLU A 925 -42.48 1.14 6.33
N PHE A 926 -41.65 0.67 5.40
CA PHE A 926 -40.24 1.02 5.37
C PHE A 926 -39.73 1.33 3.96
N TYR A 927 -38.68 2.13 3.86
CA TYR A 927 -37.96 2.39 2.61
C TYR A 927 -36.46 2.19 2.81
N PHE A 928 -35.76 1.78 1.76
CA PHE A 928 -34.31 1.53 1.82
C PHE A 928 -33.54 2.85 1.90
N GLN A 929 -32.53 2.85 2.76
CA GLN A 929 -31.68 4.02 3.01
C GLN A 929 -30.44 4.02 2.11
#